data_AF-A0A243W9Y5-F1
#
_entry.id   AF-A0A243W9Y5-F1
#
_cell.length_a   1.000
_cell.length_b   1.000
_cell.length_c   1.000
_cell.angle_alpha   90.00
_cell.angle_beta   90.00
_cell.angle_gamma   90.00
#
_symmetry.space_group_name_H-M   'P 1'
#
loop_
_entity.id
_entity.type
_entity.pdbx_description
1 polymer ?
#
loop_
_entity_poly.entity_id
_entity_poly.type
_entity_poly.pdbx_seq_one_letter_code
_entity_poly.pdbx_strand_id
1 'polypeptide(L)'
;MRLLFRFSFLFWLSLLAEPLWATDVLPLAGEWRCQLDPQDAGITARWFATRLAETVRLPGSLAENGKGDPISLQTHWTATIYDSSWFFNPRFAKYRQPDNFKIPFWLTPAAYYVGPAWYQKVIDLPAQWRGRRFVLFLERAHYATRVWVDDTEVGQQVSLVAPHTYELTTALAAPGPHTLTVRVDNRLATLNVGPDSHSVSDHIQGNWNGLIGRLELQAGPPVFLQSVQVYPDVQRRVARVRLRVKNTTAKSVKGTVQVGAQAYNTTSAHQVAPALAAFVAKPGETTVELTLAMGDAVQLWDEFHPALYRLTAALRPKNGSGDEQQVSFGMRDIKAVGNRLVVNGRPVFLRGDLHNGEFPLTGYPAMDVPAWKRVLAVLKDYGFNHLRFHSWCPPEAAFVAADEMGFYLQPEGPSWPNHGTSLGDGKPIDQFIYDETTRMAEAYGNHASYCMLSAGNEPAGRNQAKYLADFVKHWQGQDPRRLYTGASVAMSWPLVPENEYMIKSGARGLPWKKERPNSTFDYRAAIEPFKVPYVTHEMGQWCVFPDFKEIDQYTGVYKARNLELFREDLADHGMADQAETFLMASGKLQLLCYKNEIEATLRTPNLAGFQLLGVQDFPGQGTALVGVLNPFFREKAYVTAQQYRRFCQPTVPLARLPKFVFTSDETFEATAELYHYGPQALPPTALTWTIKDASGALVGQGSFAATAIPTGTNTPLGSIRVPLDRVSKATQLTLQIAVPGTTVANDWNFWVYPAQLPSLPTKDVYYCTHLDAHARQVLAKGGRVLLNAAGQVIKGKEVVMNFTPVFWNTSWFKMQPPHVTGFVVNPVHPALADFPTEAHSDLQWWEIVNQAQVMHLEDFPAGFRPIVQPIDTWFLNRRLALVFEARVGAGRLLVTSANLSPTDDARRPAARQLYYSLMRYAQSAQFQPGASVALNVVQDLFETPSREQFRTYTKSTPDELKPLRK
;
A
#
# COMPACT_ATOMS: atom_id res chain seq x y z
N MET A 1 -39.60 -25.82 -64.23
CA MET A 1 -40.60 -24.92 -63.61
C MET A 1 -39.87 -24.09 -62.57
N ARG A 2 -39.53 -22.83 -62.85
CA ARG A 2 -40.37 -21.62 -62.63
C ARG A 2 -40.79 -21.52 -61.15
N LEU A 3 -40.59 -20.44 -60.38
CA LEU A 3 -40.21 -19.04 -60.62
C LEU A 3 -40.07 -18.35 -59.22
N LEU A 4 -39.25 -17.28 -59.12
CA LEU A 4 -39.41 -16.04 -58.31
C LEU A 4 -39.34 -16.06 -56.75
N PHE A 5 -38.83 -15.05 -56.04
CA PHE A 5 -38.51 -13.63 -56.33
C PHE A 5 -37.25 -13.20 -55.54
N ARG A 6 -36.30 -12.52 -56.21
CA ARG A 6 -35.31 -11.61 -55.58
C ARG A 6 -35.64 -10.20 -56.05
N PHE A 7 -35.83 -9.27 -55.12
CA PHE A 7 -35.89 -7.83 -55.40
C PHE A 7 -34.53 -7.21 -55.07
N SER A 8 -33.93 -6.61 -56.10
CA SER A 8 -32.78 -5.71 -56.00
C SER A 8 -33.25 -4.34 -55.50
N PHE A 9 -32.53 -3.75 -54.55
CA PHE A 9 -32.52 -2.31 -54.34
C PHE A 9 -31.06 -1.84 -54.44
N LEU A 10 -30.80 -1.00 -55.45
CA LEU A 10 -29.55 -0.28 -55.62
C LEU A 10 -29.39 0.74 -54.47
N PHE A 11 -28.27 0.69 -53.77
CA PHE A 11 -27.76 1.82 -53.00
C PHE A 11 -26.58 2.42 -53.75
N TRP A 12 -26.72 3.68 -54.15
CA TRP A 12 -25.64 4.52 -54.64
C TRP A 12 -24.65 4.77 -53.49
N LEU A 13 -23.41 4.26 -53.62
CA LEU A 13 -22.29 4.65 -52.78
C LEU A 13 -21.66 5.92 -53.37
N SER A 14 -22.06 7.08 -52.85
CA SER A 14 -21.27 8.31 -52.95
C SER A 14 -20.03 8.17 -52.08
N LEU A 15 -18.88 7.91 -52.73
CA LEU A 15 -17.55 8.06 -52.15
C LEU A 15 -17.34 9.53 -51.75
N LEU A 16 -17.71 9.89 -50.53
CA LEU A 16 -17.15 11.05 -49.86
C LEU A 16 -15.73 10.67 -49.43
N ALA A 17 -14.75 11.12 -50.21
CA ALA A 17 -13.37 11.18 -49.76
C ALA A 17 -13.34 12.11 -48.53
N GLU A 18 -13.26 11.54 -47.34
CA GLU A 18 -12.84 12.31 -46.17
C GLU A 18 -11.43 12.84 -46.46
N PRO A 19 -11.17 14.15 -46.31
CA PRO A 19 -9.82 14.64 -46.41
C PRO A 19 -9.03 13.99 -45.27
N LEU A 20 -7.93 13.30 -45.60
CA LEU A 20 -6.89 12.94 -44.65
C LEU A 20 -6.39 14.24 -44.02
N TRP A 21 -6.93 14.63 -42.87
CA TRP A 21 -6.37 15.70 -42.07
C TRP A 21 -5.00 15.19 -41.61
N ALA A 22 -3.92 15.82 -42.09
CA ALA A 22 -2.58 15.52 -41.62
C ALA A 22 -2.57 15.62 -40.09
N THR A 23 -2.17 14.54 -39.41
CA THR A 23 -2.11 14.54 -37.94
C THR A 23 -1.11 15.60 -37.48
N ASP A 24 -1.50 16.41 -36.50
CA ASP A 24 -0.64 17.43 -35.86
C ASP A 24 0.35 16.80 -34.85
N VAL A 25 0.43 15.48 -34.82
CA VAL A 25 1.28 14.69 -33.92
C VAL A 25 2.00 13.62 -34.73
N LEU A 26 3.30 13.49 -34.51
CA LEU A 26 4.14 12.41 -35.00
C LEU A 26 4.53 11.51 -33.81
N PRO A 27 3.97 10.29 -33.71
CA PRO A 27 4.38 9.32 -32.68
C PRO A 27 5.84 8.89 -32.87
N LEU A 28 6.59 8.86 -31.78
CA LEU A 28 8.00 8.49 -31.76
C LEU A 28 8.26 7.11 -31.14
N ALA A 29 7.20 6.37 -30.80
CA ALA A 29 7.29 4.99 -30.34
C ALA A 29 7.98 4.06 -31.36
N GLY A 30 8.42 2.89 -30.91
CA GLY A 30 9.09 1.87 -31.70
C GLY A 30 10.59 1.80 -31.41
N GLU A 31 11.37 1.48 -32.43
CA GLU A 31 12.82 1.30 -32.30
C GLU A 31 13.53 2.66 -32.18
N TRP A 32 14.51 2.70 -31.27
CA TRP A 32 15.46 3.78 -31.06
C TRP A 32 16.87 3.18 -31.02
N ARG A 33 17.85 3.89 -31.57
CA ARG A 33 19.25 3.52 -31.35
C ARG A 33 19.63 3.88 -29.91
N CYS A 34 20.52 3.12 -29.31
CA CYS A 34 20.89 3.27 -27.90
C CYS A 34 22.38 3.12 -27.68
N GLN A 35 22.90 3.78 -26.65
CA GLN A 35 24.24 3.54 -26.13
C GLN A 35 24.30 3.90 -24.64
N LEU A 36 24.79 2.97 -23.81
CA LEU A 36 25.09 3.22 -22.40
C LEU A 36 26.36 4.07 -22.29
N ASP A 37 26.39 4.99 -21.33
CA ASP A 37 27.49 5.93 -21.11
C ASP A 37 28.06 5.87 -19.68
N PRO A 38 28.51 4.70 -19.18
CA PRO A 38 28.97 4.56 -17.80
C PRO A 38 30.21 5.39 -17.46
N GLN A 39 30.91 5.94 -18.47
CA GLN A 39 32.10 6.78 -18.31
C GLN A 39 31.88 8.27 -18.64
N ASP A 40 30.63 8.72 -18.86
CA ASP A 40 30.29 10.10 -19.28
C ASP A 40 31.08 10.58 -20.53
N ALA A 41 31.40 9.67 -21.44
CA ALA A 41 32.14 9.95 -22.66
C ALA A 41 31.27 10.60 -23.74
N GLY A 42 29.95 10.39 -23.72
CA GLY A 42 29.08 10.67 -24.86
C GLY A 42 29.00 12.13 -25.30
N ILE A 43 29.09 13.09 -24.36
CA ILE A 43 29.10 14.52 -24.68
C ILE A 43 30.41 14.89 -25.39
N THR A 44 31.55 14.53 -24.80
CA THR A 44 32.89 14.80 -25.34
C THR A 44 33.11 14.13 -26.68
N ALA A 45 32.64 12.89 -26.82
CA ALA A 45 32.70 12.11 -28.06
C ALA A 45 31.62 12.49 -29.08
N ARG A 46 30.76 13.48 -28.76
CA ARG A 46 29.69 14.00 -29.63
C ARG A 46 28.76 12.91 -30.16
N TRP A 47 28.32 12.00 -29.29
CA TRP A 47 27.44 10.89 -29.70
C TRP A 47 26.13 11.34 -30.34
N PHE A 48 25.63 12.53 -30.01
CA PHE A 48 24.48 13.16 -30.69
C PHE A 48 24.69 13.38 -32.20
N ALA A 49 25.93 13.52 -32.67
CA ALA A 49 26.28 13.70 -34.08
C ALA A 49 26.76 12.42 -34.78
N THR A 50 26.82 11.30 -34.06
CA THR A 50 27.24 10.00 -34.60
C THR A 50 26.12 8.97 -34.48
N ARG A 51 26.11 7.97 -35.35
CA ARG A 51 25.14 6.88 -35.27
C ARG A 51 25.47 5.93 -34.12
N LEU A 52 24.58 5.79 -33.15
CA LEU A 52 24.70 4.77 -32.10
C LEU A 52 24.50 3.36 -32.65
N ALA A 53 25.21 2.38 -32.07
CA ALA A 53 25.32 1.02 -32.60
C ALA A 53 24.19 0.08 -32.14
N GLU A 54 23.75 0.20 -30.90
CA GLU A 54 22.72 -0.68 -30.34
C GLU A 54 21.32 -0.12 -30.56
N THR A 55 20.29 -0.92 -30.27
CA THR A 55 18.89 -0.47 -30.31
C THR A 55 18.12 -0.93 -29.09
N VAL A 56 17.02 -0.23 -28.83
CA VAL A 56 15.99 -0.52 -27.82
C VAL A 56 14.61 -0.20 -28.39
N ARG A 57 13.56 -0.75 -27.80
CA ARG A 57 12.19 -0.34 -28.05
C ARG A 57 11.73 0.61 -26.95
N LEU A 58 11.21 1.76 -27.37
CA LEU A 58 10.57 2.73 -26.50
C LEU A 58 9.12 2.96 -26.97
N PRO A 59 8.17 3.21 -26.07
CA PRO A 59 8.36 3.44 -24.63
C PRO A 59 8.76 2.17 -23.88
N GLY A 60 9.64 2.30 -22.89
CA GLY A 60 10.19 1.19 -22.12
C GLY A 60 11.45 1.57 -21.33
N SER A 61 11.98 0.61 -20.58
CA SER A 61 13.23 0.75 -19.81
C SER A 61 14.40 -0.02 -20.43
N LEU A 62 15.63 0.29 -20.01
CA LEU A 62 16.80 -0.52 -20.35
C LEU A 62 16.65 -1.98 -19.91
N ALA A 63 16.12 -2.22 -18.71
CA ALA A 63 15.96 -3.55 -18.16
C ALA A 63 15.00 -4.42 -18.98
N GLU A 64 13.88 -3.85 -19.48
CA GLU A 64 12.98 -4.55 -20.42
C GLU A 64 13.65 -4.89 -21.75
N ASN A 65 14.63 -4.09 -22.17
CA ASN A 65 15.41 -4.30 -23.38
C ASN A 65 16.65 -5.19 -23.14
N GLY A 66 16.80 -5.78 -21.95
CA GLY A 66 17.96 -6.62 -21.60
C GLY A 66 19.28 -5.86 -21.57
N LYS A 67 19.24 -4.55 -21.28
CA LYS A 67 20.40 -3.67 -21.18
C LYS A 67 20.70 -3.35 -19.71
N GLY A 68 21.97 -3.43 -19.34
CA GLY A 68 22.46 -3.22 -17.99
C GLY A 68 23.32 -4.38 -17.51
N ASP A 69 23.83 -4.27 -16.29
CA ASP A 69 24.71 -5.27 -15.69
C ASP A 69 23.90 -6.36 -14.97
N PRO A 70 24.39 -7.62 -14.95
CA PRO A 70 23.81 -8.66 -14.12
C PRO A 70 23.96 -8.32 -12.64
N ILE A 71 22.98 -8.73 -11.84
CA ILE A 71 22.99 -8.48 -10.40
C ILE A 71 24.07 -9.34 -9.74
N SER A 72 24.88 -8.72 -8.88
CA SER A 72 26.01 -9.35 -8.20
C SER A 72 26.33 -8.65 -6.88
N LEU A 73 27.39 -9.10 -6.20
CA LEU A 73 27.92 -8.41 -5.03
C LEU A 73 28.49 -7.02 -5.36
N GLN A 74 28.74 -6.71 -6.63
CA GLN A 74 29.26 -5.41 -7.07
C GLN A 74 28.14 -4.45 -7.49
N THR A 75 26.87 -4.85 -7.39
CA THR A 75 25.75 -4.00 -7.76
C THR A 75 25.64 -2.82 -6.80
N HIS A 76 25.85 -1.62 -7.34
CA HIS A 76 25.72 -0.36 -6.61
C HIS A 76 24.26 0.09 -6.58
N TRP A 77 23.50 -0.46 -5.62
CA TRP A 77 22.11 -0.09 -5.40
C TRP A 77 21.95 1.40 -5.11
N THR A 78 20.84 1.98 -5.60
CA THR A 78 20.41 3.33 -5.27
C THR A 78 19.83 3.36 -3.86
N ALA A 79 19.06 2.33 -3.48
CA ALA A 79 18.45 2.19 -2.18
C ALA A 79 19.47 1.84 -1.07
N THR A 80 19.18 2.28 0.15
CA THR A 80 20.01 1.98 1.31
C THR A 80 19.75 0.57 1.85
N ILE A 81 20.81 -0.17 2.18
CA ILE A 81 20.71 -1.47 2.87
C ILE A 81 20.94 -1.27 4.37
N TYR A 82 19.90 -1.53 5.18
CA TYR A 82 19.92 -1.29 6.63
C TYR A 82 20.43 -2.49 7.45
N ASP A 83 20.17 -3.70 6.97
CA ASP A 83 20.68 -4.92 7.57
C ASP A 83 21.79 -5.53 6.72
N SER A 84 23.02 -5.50 7.24
CA SER A 84 24.18 -6.07 6.56
C SER A 84 24.42 -7.55 6.91
N SER A 85 23.59 -8.16 7.76
CA SER A 85 23.75 -9.55 8.20
C SER A 85 23.84 -10.55 7.04
N TRP A 86 23.13 -10.29 5.94
CA TRP A 86 23.16 -11.12 4.73
C TRP A 86 24.55 -11.22 4.11
N PHE A 87 25.40 -10.19 4.19
CA PHE A 87 26.75 -10.21 3.61
C PHE A 87 27.73 -11.09 4.41
N PHE A 88 27.51 -11.26 5.71
CA PHE A 88 28.48 -11.85 6.62
C PHE A 88 28.05 -13.17 7.23
N ASN A 89 26.73 -13.44 7.33
CA ASN A 89 26.25 -14.69 7.90
C ASN A 89 26.63 -15.88 6.96
N PRO A 90 27.32 -16.92 7.49
CA PRO A 90 27.66 -18.12 6.72
C PRO A 90 26.44 -18.84 6.12
N ARG A 91 25.27 -18.77 6.77
CA ARG A 91 24.02 -19.36 6.29
C ARG A 91 23.65 -18.87 4.89
N PHE A 92 23.94 -17.61 4.58
CA PHE A 92 23.62 -16.99 3.29
C PHE A 92 24.76 -17.11 2.26
N ALA A 93 25.87 -17.80 2.56
CA ALA A 93 27.00 -17.90 1.63
C ALA A 93 26.66 -18.53 0.28
N LYS A 94 25.71 -19.47 0.25
CA LYS A 94 25.22 -20.08 -1.00
C LYS A 94 24.45 -19.12 -1.91
N TYR A 95 23.92 -18.02 -1.36
CA TYR A 95 23.17 -17.01 -2.12
C TYR A 95 24.04 -15.85 -2.63
N ARG A 96 25.34 -15.89 -2.34
CA ARG A 96 26.34 -14.91 -2.82
C ARG A 96 27.12 -15.44 -4.03
N GLN A 97 26.79 -16.65 -4.49
CA GLN A 97 27.40 -17.26 -5.66
C GLN A 97 26.76 -16.71 -6.94
N PRO A 98 27.54 -16.47 -8.03
CA PRO A 98 27.01 -15.88 -9.26
C PRO A 98 25.82 -16.63 -9.88
N ASP A 99 25.80 -17.96 -9.80
CA ASP A 99 24.77 -18.84 -10.34
C ASP A 99 23.54 -18.99 -9.42
N ASN A 100 23.63 -18.49 -8.18
CA ASN A 100 22.58 -18.58 -7.18
C ASN A 100 22.37 -17.25 -6.42
N PHE A 101 22.62 -16.12 -7.07
CA PHE A 101 22.58 -14.82 -6.42
C PHE A 101 21.15 -14.45 -5.99
N LYS A 102 20.92 -14.32 -4.67
CA LYS A 102 19.62 -13.97 -4.09
C LYS A 102 19.78 -13.06 -2.88
N ILE A 103 19.09 -11.92 -2.89
CA ILE A 103 19.07 -10.96 -1.78
C ILE A 103 17.71 -10.98 -1.07
N PRO A 104 17.64 -10.70 0.25
CA PRO A 104 16.39 -10.72 1.00
C PRO A 104 15.70 -9.33 1.08
N PHE A 105 16.34 -8.29 0.54
CA PHE A 105 15.99 -6.90 0.83
C PHE A 105 14.78 -6.38 0.02
N TRP A 106 14.70 -6.76 -1.26
CA TRP A 106 13.68 -6.36 -2.22
C TRP A 106 13.67 -7.28 -3.45
N LEU A 107 12.78 -7.02 -4.41
CA LEU A 107 12.72 -7.77 -5.67
C LEU A 107 13.98 -7.56 -6.51
N THR A 108 14.48 -8.60 -7.16
CA THR A 108 15.71 -8.52 -7.95
C THR A 108 15.39 -8.18 -9.42
N PRO A 109 15.87 -7.06 -9.98
CA PRO A 109 15.66 -6.75 -11.40
C PRO A 109 16.50 -7.68 -12.28
N ALA A 110 16.06 -7.92 -13.51
CA ALA A 110 16.77 -8.78 -14.48
C ALA A 110 18.12 -8.20 -14.94
N ALA A 111 18.24 -6.87 -14.96
CA ALA A 111 19.46 -6.13 -15.25
C ALA A 111 19.43 -4.80 -14.50
N TYR A 112 20.61 -4.24 -14.18
CA TYR A 112 20.72 -2.99 -13.43
C TYR A 112 21.66 -2.01 -14.11
N TYR A 113 21.24 -0.75 -14.23
CA TYR A 113 22.08 0.31 -14.78
C TYR A 113 21.75 1.66 -14.17
N VAL A 114 22.76 2.29 -13.58
CA VAL A 114 22.69 3.65 -13.03
C VAL A 114 23.77 4.48 -13.71
N GLY A 115 23.35 5.44 -14.53
CA GLY A 115 24.24 6.22 -15.37
C GLY A 115 23.49 6.88 -16.53
N PRO A 116 24.19 7.67 -17.34
CA PRO A 116 23.62 8.22 -18.55
C PRO A 116 23.43 7.15 -19.62
N ALA A 117 22.34 7.26 -20.38
CA ALA A 117 22.10 6.47 -21.58
C ALA A 117 21.59 7.39 -22.68
N TRP A 118 22.02 7.13 -23.91
CA TRP A 118 21.69 7.92 -25.09
C TRP A 118 20.68 7.16 -25.95
N TYR A 119 19.70 7.88 -26.47
CA TYR A 119 18.64 7.36 -27.34
C TYR A 119 18.57 8.22 -28.60
N GLN A 120 18.59 7.61 -29.77
CA GLN A 120 18.53 8.30 -31.07
C GLN A 120 17.39 7.78 -31.95
N LYS A 121 16.64 8.69 -32.55
CA LYS A 121 15.67 8.39 -33.60
C LYS A 121 15.83 9.35 -34.75
N VAL A 122 15.80 8.82 -35.97
CA VAL A 122 15.65 9.66 -37.16
C VAL A 122 14.17 9.92 -37.35
N ILE A 123 13.81 11.19 -37.46
CA ILE A 123 12.45 11.65 -37.76
C ILE A 123 12.46 12.34 -39.12
N ASP A 124 11.37 12.23 -39.87
CA ASP A 124 11.21 12.93 -41.14
C ASP A 124 10.12 14.00 -41.00
N LEU A 125 10.53 15.26 -41.08
CA LEU A 125 9.64 16.40 -40.86
C LEU A 125 8.86 16.71 -42.13
N PRO A 126 7.52 16.57 -42.14
CA PRO A 126 6.74 16.76 -43.35
C PRO A 126 6.80 18.20 -43.87
N ALA A 127 6.86 18.39 -45.19
CA ALA A 127 6.93 19.72 -45.81
C ALA A 127 5.76 20.64 -45.41
N GLN A 128 4.57 20.07 -45.18
CA GLN A 128 3.38 20.79 -44.75
C GLN A 128 3.47 21.37 -43.32
N TRP A 129 4.45 20.93 -42.52
CA TRP A 129 4.67 21.46 -41.17
C TRP A 129 5.58 22.70 -41.15
N ARG A 130 6.05 23.17 -42.31
CA ARG A 130 6.90 24.37 -42.39
C ARG A 130 6.25 25.58 -41.70
N GLY A 131 7.01 26.24 -40.83
CA GLY A 131 6.57 27.44 -40.10
C GLY A 131 5.61 27.17 -38.94
N ARG A 132 5.40 25.90 -38.58
CA ARG A 132 4.66 25.51 -37.37
C ARG A 132 5.57 25.50 -36.15
N ARG A 133 4.95 25.50 -34.98
CA ARG A 133 5.60 25.30 -33.70
C ARG A 133 5.81 23.81 -33.45
N PHE A 134 6.97 23.40 -32.95
CA PHE A 134 7.30 22.01 -32.66
C PHE A 134 7.61 21.79 -31.18
N VAL A 135 6.92 20.84 -30.55
CA VAL A 135 7.19 20.42 -29.17
C VAL A 135 7.49 18.93 -29.12
N LEU A 136 8.63 18.57 -28.55
CA LEU A 136 8.86 17.20 -28.12
C LEU A 136 8.20 16.98 -26.76
N PHE A 137 7.29 16.03 -26.69
CA PHE A 137 6.61 15.60 -25.48
C PHE A 137 7.10 14.21 -25.08
N LEU A 138 7.67 14.12 -23.87
CA LEU A 138 8.09 12.88 -23.24
C LEU A 138 7.24 12.70 -21.98
N GLU A 139 6.26 11.80 -22.02
CA GLU A 139 5.27 11.68 -20.95
C GLU A 139 5.88 11.36 -19.59
N ARG A 140 6.88 10.47 -19.57
CA ARG A 140 7.62 10.17 -18.35
C ARG A 140 9.04 9.70 -18.64
N ALA A 141 9.99 10.40 -18.05
CA ALA A 141 11.40 10.06 -18.04
C ALA A 141 11.89 9.86 -16.61
N HIS A 142 13.03 9.20 -16.44
CA HIS A 142 13.64 8.96 -15.14
C HIS A 142 15.16 9.06 -15.31
N TYR A 143 15.84 10.15 -14.93
CA TYR A 143 15.44 11.27 -14.06
C TYR A 143 15.65 12.63 -14.76
N ALA A 144 16.85 12.87 -15.27
CA ALA A 144 17.18 14.04 -16.07
C ALA A 144 17.16 13.68 -17.56
N THR A 145 16.67 14.59 -18.41
CA THR A 145 16.80 14.45 -19.87
C THR A 145 17.54 15.64 -20.46
N ARG A 146 18.35 15.41 -21.49
CA ARG A 146 18.94 16.46 -22.32
C ARG A 146 18.72 16.11 -23.79
N VAL A 147 18.35 17.10 -24.61
CA VAL A 147 17.89 16.88 -25.99
C VAL A 147 18.76 17.61 -27.00
N TRP A 148 19.03 16.95 -28.12
CA TRP A 148 19.64 17.51 -29.32
C TRP A 148 18.78 17.20 -30.55
N VAL A 149 18.77 18.14 -31.48
CA VAL A 149 18.31 17.93 -32.85
C VAL A 149 19.52 18.11 -33.75
N ASP A 150 19.88 17.04 -34.47
CA ASP A 150 21.14 16.92 -35.18
C ASP A 150 22.34 17.23 -34.27
N ASP A 151 23.06 18.31 -34.51
CA ASP A 151 24.21 18.75 -33.71
C ASP A 151 23.88 19.88 -32.71
N THR A 152 22.64 20.35 -32.68
CA THR A 152 22.21 21.49 -31.87
C THR A 152 21.58 21.03 -30.55
N GLU A 153 22.19 21.42 -29.42
CA GLU A 153 21.61 21.20 -28.10
C GLU A 153 20.40 22.11 -27.87
N VAL A 154 19.30 21.52 -27.42
CA VAL A 154 18.05 22.22 -27.12
C VAL A 154 18.00 22.61 -25.64
N GLY A 155 18.43 21.71 -24.75
CA GLY A 155 18.50 21.97 -23.31
C GLY A 155 18.25 20.73 -22.46
N GLN A 156 18.14 20.95 -21.15
CA GLN A 156 17.97 19.91 -20.13
C GLN A 156 16.71 20.16 -19.29
N GLN A 157 16.04 19.07 -18.91
CA GLN A 157 14.97 19.05 -17.91
C GLN A 157 15.20 18.01 -16.84
N VAL A 158 14.71 18.34 -15.65
CA VAL A 158 14.76 17.52 -14.45
C VAL A 158 13.37 17.55 -13.83
N SER A 159 12.70 16.40 -13.77
CA SER A 159 11.40 16.22 -13.14
C SER A 159 11.12 14.73 -12.92
N LEU A 160 10.29 14.42 -11.93
CA LEU A 160 9.80 13.07 -11.65
C LEU A 160 8.27 12.99 -11.64
N VAL A 161 7.60 14.13 -11.61
CA VAL A 161 6.13 14.21 -11.44
C VAL A 161 5.38 14.47 -12.73
N ALA A 162 5.98 15.11 -13.73
CA ALA A 162 5.28 15.59 -14.92
C ALA A 162 6.08 15.34 -16.21
N PRO A 163 5.42 15.42 -17.38
CA PRO A 163 6.08 15.27 -18.68
C PRO A 163 7.23 16.25 -18.89
N HIS A 164 8.28 15.79 -19.57
CA HIS A 164 9.32 16.67 -20.09
C HIS A 164 8.90 17.20 -21.47
N THR A 165 8.95 18.52 -21.64
CA THR A 165 8.49 19.20 -22.87
C THR A 165 9.53 20.15 -23.42
N TYR A 166 9.96 19.96 -24.67
CA TYR A 166 11.01 20.78 -25.30
C TYR A 166 10.48 21.53 -26.51
N GLU A 167 10.77 22.83 -26.58
CA GLU A 167 10.50 23.66 -27.74
C GLU A 167 11.57 23.43 -28.81
N LEU A 168 11.19 22.82 -29.93
CA LEU A 168 12.10 22.42 -31.01
C LEU A 168 12.00 23.30 -32.24
N THR A 169 11.11 24.31 -32.26
CA THR A 169 10.81 25.11 -33.46
C THR A 169 12.06 25.69 -34.14
N THR A 170 12.99 26.25 -33.37
CA THR A 170 14.21 26.84 -33.92
C THR A 170 15.16 25.80 -34.51
N ALA A 171 15.23 24.61 -33.90
CA ALA A 171 16.12 23.54 -34.33
C ALA A 171 15.54 22.73 -35.52
N LEU A 172 14.21 22.70 -35.67
CA LEU A 172 13.49 22.04 -36.76
C LEU A 172 12.94 23.03 -37.80
N ALA A 173 13.78 23.98 -38.24
CA ALA A 173 13.34 25.05 -39.15
C ALA A 173 13.13 24.58 -40.61
N ALA A 174 13.78 23.50 -41.02
CA ALA A 174 13.69 22.94 -42.37
C ALA A 174 12.91 21.62 -42.36
N PRO A 175 12.15 21.28 -43.43
CA PRO A 175 11.56 19.96 -43.59
C PRO A 175 12.61 18.92 -43.98
N GLY A 176 12.26 17.64 -43.81
CA GLY A 176 13.12 16.50 -44.15
C GLY A 176 13.68 15.76 -42.93
N PRO A 177 14.70 14.92 -43.12
CA PRO A 177 15.22 14.06 -42.07
C PRO A 177 16.04 14.82 -41.02
N HIS A 178 15.78 14.54 -39.76
CA HIS A 178 16.52 15.03 -38.60
C HIS A 178 16.83 13.90 -37.62
N THR A 179 17.95 13.97 -36.92
CA THR A 179 18.29 13.05 -35.82
C THR A 179 17.90 13.67 -34.49
N LEU A 180 16.87 13.12 -33.85
CA LEU A 180 16.53 13.46 -32.48
C LEU A 180 17.36 12.59 -31.53
N THR A 181 18.14 13.22 -30.66
CA THR A 181 18.92 12.55 -29.61
C THR A 181 18.43 12.97 -28.23
N VAL A 182 18.18 12.00 -27.36
CA VAL A 182 17.83 12.21 -25.95
C VAL A 182 18.85 11.49 -25.07
N ARG A 183 19.52 12.20 -24.17
CA ARG A 183 20.33 11.62 -23.09
C ARG A 183 19.47 11.56 -21.83
N VAL A 184 19.33 10.39 -21.21
CA VAL A 184 18.64 10.20 -19.94
C VAL A 184 19.66 9.85 -18.86
N ASP A 185 19.64 10.55 -17.73
CA ASP A 185 20.55 10.35 -16.60
C ASP A 185 19.74 10.11 -15.33
N ASN A 186 19.83 8.90 -14.77
CA ASN A 186 19.10 8.45 -13.58
C ASN A 186 19.94 8.54 -12.29
N ARG A 187 21.10 9.22 -12.33
CA ARG A 187 21.94 9.40 -11.14
C ARG A 187 21.41 10.49 -10.22
N LEU A 188 21.42 10.23 -8.93
CA LEU A 188 21.09 11.21 -7.88
C LEU A 188 22.11 12.36 -7.75
N ALA A 189 23.22 12.30 -8.48
CA ALA A 189 24.17 13.42 -8.61
C ALA A 189 23.55 14.64 -9.31
N THR A 190 22.55 14.43 -10.18
CA THR A 190 21.83 15.55 -10.82
C THR A 190 20.97 16.30 -9.82
N LEU A 191 20.20 15.57 -9.02
CA LEU A 191 19.51 16.07 -7.86
C LEU A 191 19.22 14.92 -6.90
N ASN A 192 19.56 15.11 -5.65
CA ASN A 192 19.30 14.14 -4.60
C ASN A 192 17.94 14.39 -3.95
N VAL A 193 16.95 13.58 -4.30
CA VAL A 193 15.61 13.55 -3.67
C VAL A 193 15.56 12.66 -2.43
N GLY A 194 16.66 11.98 -2.09
CA GLY A 194 16.75 10.93 -1.08
C GLY A 194 16.76 9.55 -1.73
N PRO A 195 17.79 8.70 -1.49
CA PRO A 195 17.96 7.40 -2.15
C PRO A 195 16.83 6.40 -1.90
N ASP A 196 16.13 6.55 -0.77
CA ASP A 196 15.03 5.68 -0.38
C ASP A 196 13.66 6.23 -0.84
N SER A 197 13.64 7.36 -1.56
CA SER A 197 12.41 7.91 -2.14
C SER A 197 11.84 6.95 -3.16
N HIS A 198 10.56 6.65 -3.04
CA HIS A 198 9.85 5.74 -3.94
C HIS A 198 9.83 6.25 -5.39
N SER A 199 10.04 7.54 -5.60
CA SER A 199 10.24 8.08 -6.94
C SER A 199 11.49 7.52 -7.66
N VAL A 200 12.50 6.97 -6.97
CA VAL A 200 13.80 6.53 -7.53
C VAL A 200 14.39 5.25 -6.90
N SER A 201 13.75 4.63 -5.91
CA SER A 201 14.38 3.62 -5.04
C SER A 201 14.12 2.17 -5.45
N ASP A 202 15.15 1.32 -5.33
CA ASP A 202 15.11 -0.15 -5.53
C ASP A 202 14.17 -0.88 -4.57
N HIS A 203 13.73 -0.21 -3.50
CA HIS A 203 12.68 -0.75 -2.64
C HIS A 203 11.38 -1.03 -3.40
N ILE A 204 11.07 -0.30 -4.48
CA ILE A 204 9.82 -0.49 -5.25
C ILE A 204 10.02 -0.50 -6.78
N GLN A 205 9.81 0.62 -7.46
CA GLN A 205 9.96 0.75 -8.91
C GLN A 205 11.44 0.71 -9.34
N GLY A 206 12.37 0.98 -8.43
CA GLY A 206 13.79 1.02 -8.73
C GLY A 206 14.23 2.27 -9.48
N ASN A 207 15.54 2.38 -9.64
CA ASN A 207 16.18 3.47 -10.35
C ASN A 207 16.32 3.16 -11.85
N TRP A 208 15.19 2.95 -12.55
CA TRP A 208 15.21 2.58 -13.97
C TRP A 208 15.71 3.75 -14.85
N ASN A 209 16.33 3.41 -15.99
CA ASN A 209 16.66 4.39 -17.05
C ASN A 209 15.83 4.06 -18.29
N GLY A 210 15.18 5.07 -18.87
CA GLY A 210 14.33 4.90 -20.03
C GLY A 210 13.37 6.07 -20.24
N LEU A 211 12.45 5.88 -21.18
CA LEU A 211 11.36 6.79 -21.49
C LEU A 211 10.09 5.95 -21.57
N ILE A 212 9.18 6.12 -20.60
CA ILE A 212 7.97 5.30 -20.46
C ILE A 212 6.73 6.17 -20.73
N GLY A 213 5.74 5.64 -21.43
CA GLY A 213 4.57 6.43 -21.88
C GLY A 213 4.78 7.13 -23.23
N ARG A 214 3.88 8.06 -23.58
CA ARG A 214 3.84 8.71 -24.90
C ARG A 214 5.15 9.45 -25.22
N LEU A 215 5.62 9.26 -26.45
CA LEU A 215 6.75 9.96 -27.05
C LEU A 215 6.26 10.57 -28.35
N GLU A 216 6.21 11.90 -28.42
CA GLU A 216 5.52 12.59 -29.50
C GLU A 216 6.29 13.85 -29.93
N LEU A 217 6.31 14.10 -31.24
CA LEU A 217 6.59 15.42 -31.78
C LEU A 217 5.26 16.06 -32.18
N GLN A 218 4.90 17.15 -31.52
CA GLN A 218 3.63 17.85 -31.70
C GLN A 218 3.85 19.13 -32.50
N ALA A 219 3.08 19.31 -33.57
CA ALA A 219 3.09 20.47 -34.45
C ALA A 219 1.87 21.37 -34.19
N GLY A 220 2.09 22.64 -33.88
CA GLY A 220 1.02 23.57 -33.51
C GLY A 220 1.15 24.94 -34.18
N PRO A 221 0.13 25.80 -34.03
CA PRO A 221 0.21 27.19 -34.48
C PRO A 221 1.20 28.01 -33.61
N PRO A 222 1.77 29.11 -34.15
CA PRO A 222 2.67 29.99 -33.38
C PRO A 222 1.95 30.84 -32.32
N VAL A 223 0.62 30.94 -32.39
CA VAL A 223 -0.25 31.49 -31.35
C VAL A 223 -1.13 30.37 -30.82
N PHE A 224 -0.93 30.00 -29.56
CA PHE A 224 -1.50 28.77 -29.01
C PHE A 224 -1.89 28.93 -27.54
N LEU A 225 -2.69 27.99 -27.05
CA LEU A 225 -3.05 27.85 -25.65
C LEU A 225 -1.90 27.14 -24.93
N GLN A 226 -1.11 27.88 -24.16
CA GLN A 226 -0.04 27.30 -23.34
C GLN A 226 -0.60 26.51 -22.15
N SER A 227 -1.74 26.94 -21.61
CA SER A 227 -2.45 26.20 -20.56
C SER A 227 -3.92 26.58 -20.49
N VAL A 228 -4.77 25.61 -20.16
CA VAL A 228 -6.18 25.79 -19.83
C VAL A 228 -6.41 25.29 -18.40
N GLN A 229 -6.68 26.18 -17.46
CA GLN A 229 -6.91 25.84 -16.05
C GLN A 229 -8.34 26.17 -15.65
N VAL A 230 -9.03 25.21 -15.05
CA VAL A 230 -10.44 25.31 -14.64
C VAL A 230 -10.52 25.30 -13.12
N TYR A 231 -11.24 26.29 -12.57
CA TYR A 231 -11.46 26.47 -11.14
C TYR A 231 -12.96 26.40 -10.86
N PRO A 232 -13.49 25.25 -10.41
CA PRO A 232 -14.87 25.09 -10.01
C PRO A 232 -15.26 25.99 -8.83
N ASP A 233 -16.42 26.64 -8.91
CA ASP A 233 -17.10 27.30 -7.79
C ASP A 233 -18.51 26.69 -7.68
N VAL A 234 -18.63 25.66 -6.84
CA VAL A 234 -19.87 24.90 -6.65
C VAL A 234 -20.98 25.79 -6.07
N GLN A 235 -20.65 26.72 -5.16
CA GLN A 235 -21.64 27.57 -4.51
C GLN A 235 -22.27 28.55 -5.49
N ARG A 236 -21.47 29.14 -6.39
CA ARG A 236 -21.97 30.06 -7.43
C ARG A 236 -22.43 29.35 -8.70
N ARG A 237 -22.24 28.03 -8.81
CA ARG A 237 -22.53 27.23 -10.02
C ARG A 237 -21.82 27.78 -11.26
N VAL A 238 -20.55 28.15 -11.09
CA VAL A 238 -19.70 28.62 -12.20
C VAL A 238 -18.38 27.88 -12.22
N ALA A 239 -17.74 27.82 -13.39
CA ALA A 239 -16.36 27.41 -13.52
C ALA A 239 -15.56 28.58 -14.09
N ARG A 240 -14.57 29.08 -13.33
CA ARG A 240 -13.64 30.10 -13.83
C ARG A 240 -12.56 29.42 -14.65
N VAL A 241 -12.36 29.88 -15.87
CA VAL A 241 -11.41 29.33 -16.83
C VAL A 241 -10.31 30.35 -17.05
N ARG A 242 -9.08 30.00 -16.66
CA ARG A 242 -7.88 30.80 -16.91
C ARG A 242 -7.10 30.18 -18.06
N LEU A 243 -6.95 30.96 -19.11
CA LEU A 243 -6.20 30.61 -20.31
C LEU A 243 -4.90 31.39 -20.33
N ARG A 244 -3.76 30.72 -20.53
CA ARG A 244 -2.51 31.38 -20.92
C ARG A 244 -2.34 31.21 -22.41
N VAL A 245 -2.39 32.31 -23.15
CA VAL A 245 -2.16 32.34 -24.59
C VAL A 245 -0.71 32.75 -24.82
N LYS A 246 0.05 31.93 -25.54
CA LYS A 246 1.42 32.26 -25.95
C LYS A 246 1.42 32.67 -27.42
N ASN A 247 2.05 33.79 -27.71
CA ASN A 247 2.29 34.27 -29.06
C ASN A 247 3.79 34.34 -29.31
N THR A 248 4.29 33.47 -30.18
CA THR A 248 5.70 33.40 -30.59
C THR A 248 6.02 34.28 -31.79
N THR A 249 5.02 34.95 -32.37
CA THR A 249 5.22 35.91 -33.47
C THR A 249 5.70 37.26 -32.96
N ALA A 250 6.32 38.05 -33.85
CA ALA A 250 6.83 39.39 -33.50
C ALA A 250 5.73 40.45 -33.33
N LYS A 251 4.47 40.16 -33.71
CA LYS A 251 3.37 41.15 -33.71
C LYS A 251 2.23 40.69 -32.80
N SER A 252 1.51 41.64 -32.23
CA SER A 252 0.30 41.34 -31.47
C SER A 252 -0.77 40.74 -32.38
N VAL A 253 -1.41 39.66 -31.92
CA VAL A 253 -2.50 38.98 -32.62
C VAL A 253 -3.80 39.20 -31.88
N LYS A 254 -4.84 39.64 -32.59
CA LYS A 254 -6.18 39.88 -32.05
C LYS A 254 -7.11 38.76 -32.48
N GLY A 255 -8.08 38.40 -31.66
CA GLY A 255 -9.06 37.38 -31.99
C GLY A 255 -10.15 37.24 -30.93
N THR A 256 -10.88 36.13 -31.02
CA THR A 256 -11.87 35.71 -30.03
C THR A 256 -11.46 34.35 -29.48
N VAL A 257 -11.63 34.14 -28.19
CA VAL A 257 -11.57 32.82 -27.58
C VAL A 257 -12.98 32.39 -27.20
N GLN A 258 -13.31 31.14 -27.51
CA GLN A 258 -14.56 30.50 -27.16
C GLN A 258 -14.29 29.36 -26.20
N VAL A 259 -15.03 29.29 -25.10
CA VAL A 259 -14.95 28.19 -24.14
C VAL A 259 -16.33 27.61 -23.94
N GLY A 260 -16.48 26.29 -24.06
CA GLY A 260 -17.72 25.57 -23.75
C GLY A 260 -17.42 24.26 -23.02
N ALA A 261 -18.41 23.67 -22.35
CA ALA A 261 -18.23 22.40 -21.64
C ALA A 261 -19.44 21.48 -21.80
N GLN A 262 -19.21 20.17 -21.72
CA GLN A 262 -20.27 19.17 -21.79
C GLN A 262 -19.99 18.01 -20.81
N ALA A 263 -21.01 17.56 -20.08
CA ALA A 263 -20.93 16.35 -19.28
C ALA A 263 -20.80 15.12 -20.20
N TYR A 264 -19.87 14.19 -19.92
CA TYR A 264 -19.57 13.09 -20.85
C TYR A 264 -19.61 11.69 -20.25
N ASN A 265 -19.64 11.54 -18.92
CA ASN A 265 -19.66 10.24 -18.24
C ASN A 265 -20.88 10.07 -17.30
N THR A 266 -21.93 10.86 -17.52
CA THR A 266 -23.15 10.84 -16.70
C THR A 266 -24.36 10.39 -17.51
N THR A 267 -25.40 9.91 -16.83
CA THR A 267 -26.65 9.47 -17.49
C THR A 267 -27.49 10.62 -18.01
N SER A 268 -27.37 11.81 -17.41
CA SER A 268 -28.11 13.01 -17.76
C SER A 268 -27.24 13.94 -18.58
N ALA A 269 -27.58 14.14 -19.85
CA ALA A 269 -26.87 15.08 -20.72
C ALA A 269 -26.92 16.50 -20.14
N HIS A 270 -25.79 17.18 -20.12
CA HIS A 270 -25.71 18.59 -19.73
C HIS A 270 -24.68 19.31 -20.61
N GLN A 271 -25.16 20.26 -21.41
CA GLN A 271 -24.35 21.11 -22.28
C GLN A 271 -24.32 22.51 -21.71
N VAL A 272 -23.11 23.01 -21.41
CA VAL A 272 -22.89 24.37 -20.93
C VAL A 272 -22.79 25.31 -22.12
N ALA A 273 -23.52 26.44 -22.04
CA ALA A 273 -23.49 27.46 -23.08
C ALA A 273 -22.06 28.04 -23.25
N PRO A 274 -21.56 28.24 -24.48
CA PRO A 274 -20.23 28.77 -24.68
C PRO A 274 -20.09 30.22 -24.18
N ALA A 275 -18.98 30.52 -23.49
CA ALA A 275 -18.54 31.88 -23.21
C ALA A 275 -17.56 32.36 -24.28
N LEU A 276 -17.64 33.65 -24.63
CA LEU A 276 -16.78 34.30 -25.62
C LEU A 276 -16.04 35.47 -24.97
N ALA A 277 -14.76 35.63 -25.29
CA ALA A 277 -13.99 36.81 -24.93
C ALA A 277 -13.09 37.24 -26.09
N ALA A 278 -12.99 38.56 -26.32
CA ALA A 278 -11.95 39.08 -27.21
C ALA A 278 -10.58 38.97 -26.53
N PHE A 279 -9.54 38.67 -27.30
CA PHE A 279 -8.16 38.66 -26.79
C PHE A 279 -7.21 39.47 -27.68
N VAL A 280 -6.13 39.95 -27.06
CA VAL A 280 -4.99 40.58 -27.73
C VAL A 280 -3.72 39.92 -27.21
N ALA A 281 -3.22 38.92 -27.92
CA ALA A 281 -2.00 38.21 -27.56
C ALA A 281 -0.78 39.01 -28.01
N LYS A 282 -0.11 39.70 -27.07
CA LYS A 282 1.18 40.36 -27.32
C LYS A 282 2.29 39.31 -27.50
N PRO A 283 3.42 39.62 -28.17
CA PRO A 283 4.58 38.72 -28.17
C PRO A 283 4.91 38.28 -26.74
N GLY A 284 5.09 36.99 -26.52
CA GLY A 284 5.18 36.40 -25.19
C GLY A 284 3.84 35.83 -24.72
N GLU A 285 3.54 35.98 -23.43
CA GLU A 285 2.36 35.38 -22.78
C GLU A 285 1.29 36.43 -22.50
N THR A 286 0.02 36.03 -22.63
CA THR A 286 -1.15 36.84 -22.28
C THR A 286 -2.17 35.95 -21.57
N THR A 287 -2.64 36.38 -20.40
CA THR A 287 -3.69 35.68 -19.66
C THR A 287 -5.07 36.18 -20.08
N VAL A 288 -6.01 35.27 -20.31
CA VAL A 288 -7.42 35.55 -20.53
C VAL A 288 -8.23 34.75 -19.51
N GLU A 289 -9.13 35.41 -18.79
CA GLU A 289 -10.05 34.75 -17.86
C GLU A 289 -11.49 34.87 -18.37
N LEU A 290 -12.21 33.75 -18.30
CA LEU A 290 -13.64 33.66 -18.59
C LEU A 290 -14.36 32.94 -17.45
N THR A 291 -15.65 33.20 -17.31
CA THR A 291 -16.52 32.48 -16.38
C THR A 291 -17.55 31.70 -17.19
N LEU A 292 -17.56 30.38 -17.03
CA LEU A 292 -18.62 29.52 -17.55
C LEU A 292 -19.74 29.42 -16.52
N ALA A 293 -20.95 29.82 -16.90
CA ALA A 293 -22.14 29.61 -16.09
C ALA A 293 -22.60 28.16 -16.23
N MET A 294 -22.41 27.34 -15.20
CA MET A 294 -22.75 25.92 -15.23
C MET A 294 -24.26 25.68 -15.09
N GLY A 295 -25.01 26.66 -14.57
CA GLY A 295 -26.47 26.59 -14.47
C GLY A 295 -26.99 25.57 -13.45
N ASP A 296 -28.32 25.45 -13.38
CA ASP A 296 -29.01 24.66 -12.34
C ASP A 296 -28.93 23.15 -12.56
N ALA A 297 -28.65 22.71 -13.79
CA ALA A 297 -28.46 21.31 -14.16
C ALA A 297 -27.03 20.79 -13.90
N VAL A 298 -26.18 21.59 -13.23
CA VAL A 298 -24.82 21.19 -12.90
C VAL A 298 -24.80 19.91 -12.05
N GLN A 299 -23.94 18.99 -12.45
CA GLN A 299 -23.71 17.70 -11.78
C GLN A 299 -22.37 17.78 -11.07
N LEU A 300 -22.33 17.38 -9.79
CA LEU A 300 -21.13 17.48 -8.96
C LEU A 300 -20.33 16.17 -8.99
N TRP A 301 -19.03 16.30 -8.73
CA TRP A 301 -18.11 15.17 -8.64
C TRP A 301 -17.84 14.81 -7.17
N ASP A 302 -18.03 13.54 -6.81
CA ASP A 302 -17.55 12.91 -5.56
C ASP A 302 -17.34 11.39 -5.71
N GLU A 303 -17.03 10.67 -4.60
CA GLU A 303 -16.76 9.22 -4.61
C GLU A 303 -17.94 8.34 -5.07
N PHE A 304 -19.17 8.84 -5.00
CA PHE A 304 -20.39 8.15 -5.35
C PHE A 304 -20.99 8.63 -6.68
N HIS A 305 -20.76 9.90 -7.02
CA HIS A 305 -21.23 10.55 -8.24
C HIS A 305 -20.04 11.20 -8.97
N PRO A 306 -19.23 10.45 -9.73
CA PRO A 306 -18.02 10.98 -10.36
C PRO A 306 -18.32 11.75 -11.65
N ALA A 307 -19.21 12.76 -11.62
CA ALA A 307 -19.59 13.50 -12.81
C ALA A 307 -18.45 14.37 -13.37
N LEU A 308 -18.12 14.20 -14.65
CA LEU A 308 -17.05 14.90 -15.35
C LEU A 308 -17.56 15.67 -16.56
N TYR A 309 -16.91 16.80 -16.82
CA TYR A 309 -17.14 17.70 -17.94
C TYR A 309 -15.90 17.76 -18.82
N ARG A 310 -16.12 17.77 -20.13
CA ARG A 310 -15.11 18.06 -21.13
C ARG A 310 -15.25 19.51 -21.53
N LEU A 311 -14.24 20.32 -21.20
CA LEU A 311 -14.15 21.72 -21.58
C LEU A 311 -13.34 21.85 -22.86
N THR A 312 -13.89 22.52 -23.86
CA THR A 312 -13.20 22.88 -25.10
C THR A 312 -12.91 24.38 -25.10
N ALA A 313 -11.64 24.75 -25.17
CA ALA A 313 -11.19 26.13 -25.36
C ALA A 313 -10.63 26.29 -26.78
N ALA A 314 -11.26 27.13 -27.58
CA ALA A 314 -10.91 27.37 -28.97
C ALA A 314 -10.44 28.82 -29.17
N LEU A 315 -9.17 29.00 -29.50
CA LEU A 315 -8.58 30.28 -29.88
C LEU A 315 -8.83 30.53 -31.36
N ARG A 316 -9.50 31.63 -31.70
CA ARG A 316 -9.82 32.03 -33.09
C ARG A 316 -9.19 33.41 -33.38
N PRO A 317 -7.92 33.46 -33.83
CA PRO A 317 -7.29 34.68 -34.32
C PRO A 317 -8.08 35.30 -35.49
N LYS A 318 -8.04 36.63 -35.63
CA LYS A 318 -8.58 37.31 -36.82
C LYS A 318 -7.82 36.94 -38.09
N ASN A 319 -6.49 36.79 -37.95
CA ASN A 319 -5.57 36.41 -39.02
C ASN A 319 -4.67 35.28 -38.49
N GLY A 320 -4.45 34.24 -39.30
CA GLY A 320 -3.65 33.06 -38.95
C GLY A 320 -4.47 31.88 -38.44
N SER A 321 -3.80 30.77 -38.17
CA SER A 321 -4.41 29.53 -37.65
C SER A 321 -4.71 29.63 -36.16
N GLY A 322 -5.90 29.21 -35.76
CA GLY A 322 -6.28 29.06 -34.35
C GLY A 322 -5.71 27.81 -33.70
N ASP A 323 -5.92 27.71 -32.39
CA ASP A 323 -5.57 26.56 -31.57
C ASP A 323 -6.81 26.09 -30.79
N GLU A 324 -6.87 24.80 -30.45
CA GLU A 324 -7.98 24.24 -29.70
C GLU A 324 -7.46 23.18 -28.72
N GLN A 325 -7.89 23.28 -27.46
CA GLN A 325 -7.54 22.33 -26.42
C GLN A 325 -8.77 21.86 -25.68
N GLN A 326 -8.75 20.58 -25.31
CA GLN A 326 -9.76 19.96 -24.46
C GLN A 326 -9.14 19.57 -23.12
N VAL A 327 -9.83 19.87 -22.03
CA VAL A 327 -9.47 19.41 -20.68
C VAL A 327 -10.68 18.79 -19.99
N SER A 328 -10.46 17.76 -19.19
CA SER A 328 -11.49 17.18 -18.32
C SER A 328 -11.46 17.88 -16.96
N PHE A 329 -12.62 18.12 -16.36
CA PHE A 329 -12.74 18.60 -14.99
C PHE A 329 -14.03 18.11 -14.32
N GLY A 330 -14.04 18.09 -12.99
CA GLY A 330 -15.24 17.82 -12.19
C GLY A 330 -15.64 19.03 -11.34
N MET A 331 -16.95 19.29 -11.24
CA MET A 331 -17.48 20.32 -10.35
C MET A 331 -17.48 19.81 -8.91
N ARG A 332 -16.50 20.23 -8.11
CA ARG A 332 -16.39 19.85 -6.69
C ARG A 332 -15.90 20.99 -5.83
N ASP A 333 -16.20 20.92 -4.55
CA ASP A 333 -15.63 21.75 -3.49
C ASP A 333 -15.12 20.83 -2.37
N ILE A 334 -13.83 20.91 -2.02
CA ILE A 334 -13.23 20.15 -0.92
C ILE A 334 -12.67 21.12 0.13
N LYS A 335 -13.04 20.92 1.39
CA LYS A 335 -12.68 21.81 2.50
C LYS A 335 -12.37 21.05 3.78
N ALA A 336 -11.48 21.63 4.59
CA ALA A 336 -11.38 21.35 6.01
C ALA A 336 -12.35 22.25 6.78
N VAL A 337 -13.27 21.66 7.55
CA VAL A 337 -14.23 22.37 8.42
C VAL A 337 -14.08 21.84 9.84
N GLY A 338 -13.33 22.59 10.66
CA GLY A 338 -12.90 22.10 11.97
C GLY A 338 -12.08 20.82 11.81
N ASN A 339 -12.51 19.74 12.46
CA ASN A 339 -11.87 18.41 12.39
C ASN A 339 -12.41 17.50 11.27
N ARG A 340 -13.27 18.02 10.38
CA ARG A 340 -13.92 17.22 9.32
C ARG A 340 -13.41 17.61 7.95
N LEU A 341 -13.22 16.60 7.10
CA LEU A 341 -13.16 16.79 5.66
C LEU A 341 -14.57 16.84 5.11
N VAL A 342 -14.82 17.78 4.21
CA VAL A 342 -16.12 18.01 3.59
C VAL A 342 -15.96 18.10 2.08
N VAL A 343 -16.75 17.33 1.33
CA VAL A 343 -16.83 17.40 -0.13
C VAL A 343 -18.26 17.76 -0.53
N ASN A 344 -18.43 18.85 -1.27
CA ASN A 344 -19.74 19.38 -1.70
C ASN A 344 -20.71 19.59 -0.53
N GLY A 345 -20.20 20.00 0.64
CA GLY A 345 -20.99 20.18 1.87
C GLY A 345 -21.26 18.90 2.67
N ARG A 346 -20.92 17.71 2.15
CA ARG A 346 -21.07 16.42 2.84
C ARG A 346 -19.80 16.02 3.59
N PRO A 347 -19.86 15.63 4.88
CA PRO A 347 -18.71 15.06 5.58
C PRO A 347 -18.20 13.78 4.89
N VAL A 348 -16.89 13.68 4.75
CA VAL A 348 -16.19 12.51 4.18
C VAL A 348 -15.24 11.95 5.21
N PHE A 349 -15.10 10.62 5.21
CA PHE A 349 -14.09 9.90 5.96
C PHE A 349 -13.20 9.17 4.97
N LEU A 350 -11.89 9.43 5.01
CA LEU A 350 -10.93 8.79 4.11
C LEU A 350 -10.66 7.36 4.60
N ARG A 351 -11.12 6.38 3.83
CA ARG A 351 -10.70 4.98 3.94
C ARG A 351 -9.58 4.83 2.92
N GLY A 352 -8.36 5.08 3.39
CA GLY A 352 -7.21 5.27 2.53
C GLY A 352 -6.26 4.09 2.50
N ASP A 353 -5.71 3.87 1.31
CA ASP A 353 -4.57 3.00 1.07
C ASP A 353 -3.35 3.84 0.63
N LEU A 354 -2.19 3.20 0.55
CA LEU A 354 -0.93 3.80 0.17
C LEU A 354 -0.30 3.01 -0.98
N HIS A 355 0.12 3.73 -2.02
CA HIS A 355 0.75 3.16 -3.20
C HIS A 355 2.19 3.66 -3.32
N ASN A 356 3.15 2.75 -3.42
CA ASN A 356 4.57 3.08 -3.49
C ASN A 356 5.13 3.02 -4.92
N GLY A 357 4.43 2.37 -5.84
CA GLY A 357 4.85 2.27 -7.24
C GLY A 357 5.24 0.84 -7.61
N GLU A 358 4.63 -0.14 -6.96
CA GLU A 358 4.89 -1.56 -7.12
C GLU A 358 4.30 -2.08 -8.44
N PHE A 359 5.14 -2.19 -9.47
CA PHE A 359 4.76 -2.80 -10.75
C PHE A 359 5.79 -3.86 -11.15
N PRO A 360 5.79 -5.05 -10.53
CA PRO A 360 6.89 -6.00 -10.69
C PRO A 360 7.13 -6.51 -12.12
N LEU A 361 6.10 -6.49 -12.98
CA LEU A 361 6.24 -6.99 -14.35
C LEU A 361 7.09 -6.06 -15.23
N THR A 362 6.91 -4.75 -15.10
CA THR A 362 7.60 -3.75 -15.90
C THR A 362 8.79 -3.14 -15.16
N GLY A 363 8.72 -3.11 -13.82
CA GLY A 363 9.66 -2.36 -12.99
C GLY A 363 9.41 -0.85 -12.99
N TYR A 364 8.24 -0.40 -13.43
CA TYR A 364 7.86 1.01 -13.42
C TYR A 364 6.34 1.15 -13.52
N PRO A 365 5.75 2.28 -13.11
CA PRO A 365 4.30 2.49 -13.11
C PRO A 365 3.66 2.39 -14.50
N ALA A 366 2.50 1.73 -14.56
CA ALA A 366 1.71 1.65 -15.78
C ALA A 366 1.28 3.05 -16.28
N MET A 367 1.34 3.26 -17.59
CA MET A 367 1.04 4.54 -18.24
C MET A 367 -0.36 4.57 -18.88
N ASP A 368 -1.18 3.55 -18.64
CA ASP A 368 -2.51 3.41 -19.23
C ASP A 368 -3.64 3.41 -18.18
N VAL A 369 -4.78 3.99 -18.54
CA VAL A 369 -5.96 4.11 -17.66
C VAL A 369 -6.52 2.76 -17.23
N PRO A 370 -6.64 1.72 -18.10
CA PRO A 370 -7.13 0.40 -17.70
C PRO A 370 -6.36 -0.24 -16.53
N ALA A 371 -5.03 -0.15 -16.51
CA ALA A 371 -4.21 -0.69 -15.43
C ALA A 371 -4.54 -0.04 -14.08
N TRP A 372 -4.72 1.29 -14.05
CA TRP A 372 -5.09 2.02 -12.84
C TRP A 372 -6.54 1.77 -12.44
N LYS A 373 -7.48 1.64 -13.39
CA LYS A 373 -8.85 1.23 -13.08
C LYS A 373 -8.92 -0.13 -12.41
N ARG A 374 -8.08 -1.09 -12.82
CA ARG A 374 -7.98 -2.40 -12.17
C ARG A 374 -7.56 -2.27 -10.71
N VAL A 375 -6.51 -1.48 -10.44
CA VAL A 375 -6.04 -1.22 -9.06
C VAL A 375 -7.14 -0.57 -8.23
N LEU A 376 -7.73 0.52 -8.72
CA LEU A 376 -8.79 1.25 -8.01
C LEU A 376 -10.07 0.42 -7.83
N ALA A 377 -10.38 -0.49 -8.76
CA ALA A 377 -11.52 -1.41 -8.62
C ALA A 377 -11.30 -2.36 -7.43
N VAL A 378 -10.11 -2.96 -7.33
CA VAL A 378 -9.77 -3.81 -6.17
C VAL A 378 -9.84 -3.02 -4.86
N LEU A 379 -9.33 -1.79 -4.84
CA LEU A 379 -9.44 -0.93 -3.64
C LEU A 379 -10.91 -0.63 -3.29
N LYS A 380 -11.77 -0.35 -4.27
CA LYS A 380 -13.21 -0.17 -4.04
C LYS A 380 -13.89 -1.46 -3.54
N ASP A 381 -13.49 -2.61 -4.06
CA ASP A 381 -13.98 -3.92 -3.63
C ASP A 381 -13.56 -4.23 -2.18
N TYR A 382 -12.50 -3.62 -1.66
CA TYR A 382 -12.11 -3.66 -0.25
C TYR A 382 -12.65 -2.47 0.58
N GLY A 383 -13.44 -1.58 -0.04
CA GLY A 383 -14.17 -0.49 0.61
C GLY A 383 -13.41 0.84 0.77
N PHE A 384 -12.24 0.97 0.13
CA PHE A 384 -11.45 2.19 0.13
C PHE A 384 -12.02 3.27 -0.81
N ASN A 385 -11.70 4.54 -0.55
CA ASN A 385 -12.08 5.70 -1.36
C ASN A 385 -10.94 6.72 -1.56
N HIS A 386 -9.77 6.48 -0.97
CA HIS A 386 -8.64 7.40 -0.95
C HIS A 386 -7.32 6.69 -1.23
N LEU A 387 -6.43 7.29 -2.04
CA LEU A 387 -5.10 6.75 -2.33
C LEU A 387 -4.04 7.83 -2.09
N ARG A 388 -3.08 7.52 -1.23
CA ARG A 388 -1.86 8.31 -1.05
C ARG A 388 -0.72 7.72 -1.89
N PHE A 389 0.05 8.56 -2.58
CA PHE A 389 1.26 8.14 -3.29
C PHE A 389 2.50 8.54 -2.50
N HIS A 390 3.11 7.58 -1.82
CA HIS A 390 4.20 7.83 -0.87
C HIS A 390 5.47 8.32 -1.56
N SER A 391 5.89 9.58 -1.35
CA SER A 391 7.07 10.21 -1.94
C SER A 391 7.18 10.15 -3.48
N TRP A 392 6.03 10.14 -4.18
CA TRP A 392 5.97 10.21 -5.64
C TRP A 392 4.64 10.74 -6.18
N CYS A 393 4.61 11.08 -7.48
CA CYS A 393 3.42 11.41 -8.24
C CYS A 393 3.13 10.33 -9.29
N PRO A 394 1.88 9.84 -9.40
CA PRO A 394 1.50 8.85 -10.41
C PRO A 394 1.38 9.50 -11.80
N PRO A 395 1.32 8.71 -12.88
CA PRO A 395 1.11 9.26 -14.22
C PRO A 395 -0.34 9.77 -14.40
N GLU A 396 -0.57 10.60 -15.42
CA GLU A 396 -1.91 11.15 -15.78
C GLU A 396 -3.00 10.07 -15.82
N ALA A 397 -2.65 8.88 -16.32
CA ALA A 397 -3.55 7.72 -16.37
C ALA A 397 -4.19 7.35 -15.02
N ALA A 398 -3.48 7.52 -13.90
CA ALA A 398 -4.01 7.27 -12.56
C ALA A 398 -5.03 8.33 -12.16
N PHE A 399 -4.79 9.60 -12.49
CA PHE A 399 -5.72 10.69 -12.24
C PHE A 399 -7.00 10.54 -13.08
N VAL A 400 -6.88 10.18 -14.36
CA VAL A 400 -8.03 9.88 -15.21
C VAL A 400 -8.85 8.71 -14.65
N ALA A 401 -8.18 7.61 -14.26
CA ALA A 401 -8.87 6.47 -13.65
C ALA A 401 -9.59 6.87 -12.35
N ALA A 402 -8.95 7.65 -11.49
CA ALA A 402 -9.54 8.12 -10.23
C ALA A 402 -10.68 9.13 -10.43
N ASP A 403 -10.58 10.01 -11.43
CA ASP A 403 -11.65 10.91 -11.83
C ASP A 403 -12.89 10.13 -12.26
N GLU A 404 -12.72 9.14 -13.15
CA GLU A 404 -13.82 8.35 -13.70
C GLU A 404 -14.43 7.41 -12.65
N MET A 405 -13.63 6.93 -11.70
CA MET A 405 -14.09 6.01 -10.67
C MET A 405 -14.57 6.74 -9.40
N GLY A 406 -14.29 8.02 -9.20
CA GLY A 406 -14.62 8.70 -7.93
C GLY A 406 -13.71 8.22 -6.80
N PHE A 407 -12.42 8.51 -6.89
CA PHE A 407 -11.42 8.20 -5.88
C PHE A 407 -10.63 9.46 -5.52
N TYR A 408 -10.38 9.70 -4.24
CA TYR A 408 -9.62 10.88 -3.79
C TYR A 408 -8.13 10.55 -3.80
N LEU A 409 -7.33 11.39 -4.47
CA LEU A 409 -5.88 11.21 -4.57
C LEU A 409 -5.14 12.26 -3.75
N GLN A 410 -4.08 11.78 -3.09
CA GLN A 410 -3.03 12.58 -2.48
C GLN A 410 -1.68 12.17 -3.07
N PRO A 411 -1.26 12.74 -4.22
CA PRO A 411 0.12 12.67 -4.63
C PRO A 411 1.02 13.46 -3.68
N GLU A 412 2.27 13.05 -3.56
CA GLU A 412 3.29 13.75 -2.79
C GLU A 412 4.38 14.30 -3.70
N GLY A 413 5.10 15.31 -3.22
CA GLY A 413 6.38 15.67 -3.81
C GLY A 413 7.31 14.45 -3.88
N PRO A 414 8.20 14.35 -4.88
CA PRO A 414 8.90 13.12 -5.22
C PRO A 414 10.11 12.84 -4.30
N SER A 415 9.97 13.10 -2.99
CA SER A 415 11.07 13.13 -2.03
C SER A 415 10.71 12.50 -0.68
N TRP A 416 11.65 11.72 -0.17
CA TRP A 416 11.73 11.26 1.21
C TRP A 416 13.08 11.69 1.79
N PRO A 417 13.17 12.92 2.31
CA PRO A 417 14.46 13.55 2.60
C PRO A 417 14.94 13.25 4.03
N ASN A 418 14.88 11.99 4.45
CA ASN A 418 15.45 11.49 5.71
C ASN A 418 16.89 10.99 5.56
N HIS A 419 17.28 10.60 4.34
CA HIS A 419 18.60 10.11 3.97
C HIS A 419 19.11 10.85 2.73
N GLY A 420 20.42 11.08 2.65
CA GLY A 420 21.09 11.73 1.52
C GLY A 420 20.83 13.24 1.35
N THR A 421 19.67 13.76 1.73
CA THR A 421 19.28 15.17 1.60
C THR A 421 18.51 15.68 2.83
N SER A 422 18.04 16.94 2.82
CA SER A 422 17.22 17.54 3.89
C SER A 422 16.44 18.77 3.39
N LEU A 423 15.33 19.11 4.05
CA LEU A 423 14.48 20.28 3.71
C LEU A 423 14.72 21.47 4.63
N GLY A 424 14.65 22.67 4.04
CA GLY A 424 14.81 23.96 4.72
C GLY A 424 16.26 24.36 5.04
N ASP A 425 17.23 23.57 4.59
CA ASP A 425 18.65 23.83 4.82
C ASP A 425 19.33 24.54 3.63
N GLY A 426 18.56 25.00 2.62
CA GLY A 426 19.07 25.72 1.45
C GLY A 426 19.67 24.81 0.38
N LYS A 427 19.33 23.52 0.42
CA LYS A 427 19.78 22.53 -0.58
C LYS A 427 18.95 22.66 -1.87
N PRO A 428 19.46 22.19 -3.02
CA PRO A 428 18.71 22.25 -4.29
C PRO A 428 17.31 21.62 -4.25
N ILE A 429 17.11 20.61 -3.38
CA ILE A 429 15.82 19.96 -3.18
C ILE A 429 14.73 20.95 -2.71
N ASP A 430 15.09 22.00 -1.96
CA ASP A 430 14.13 22.97 -1.43
C ASP A 430 13.38 23.68 -2.57
N GLN A 431 14.10 24.15 -3.59
CA GLN A 431 13.49 24.78 -4.76
C GLN A 431 12.82 23.74 -5.66
N PHE A 432 13.45 22.57 -5.83
CA PHE A 432 12.91 21.52 -6.69
C PHE A 432 11.50 21.09 -6.29
N ILE A 433 11.19 20.99 -4.99
CA ILE A 433 9.83 20.63 -4.55
C ILE A 433 8.78 21.69 -4.92
N TYR A 434 9.13 22.98 -4.93
CA TYR A 434 8.23 24.03 -5.47
C TYR A 434 8.07 23.91 -6.99
N ASP A 435 9.16 23.65 -7.71
CA ASP A 435 9.14 23.48 -9.17
C ASP A 435 8.30 22.26 -9.56
N GLU A 436 8.47 21.12 -8.90
CA GLU A 436 7.67 19.91 -9.10
C GLU A 436 6.19 20.15 -8.77
N THR A 437 5.89 20.84 -7.67
CA THR A 437 4.49 21.15 -7.33
C THR A 437 3.85 22.09 -8.36
N THR A 438 4.63 23.01 -8.94
CA THR A 438 4.19 23.85 -10.06
C THR A 438 3.84 22.99 -11.27
N ARG A 439 4.72 22.06 -11.65
CA ARG A 439 4.47 21.13 -12.76
C ARG A 439 3.25 20.24 -12.51
N MET A 440 3.05 19.76 -11.28
CA MET A 440 1.86 18.98 -10.89
C MET A 440 0.57 19.82 -11.01
N ALA A 441 0.58 21.06 -10.53
CA ALA A 441 -0.57 21.95 -10.62
C ALA A 441 -0.91 22.31 -12.08
N GLU A 442 0.10 22.48 -12.93
CA GLU A 442 -0.07 22.76 -14.35
C GLU A 442 -0.58 21.55 -15.13
N ALA A 443 0.04 20.37 -14.94
CA ALA A 443 -0.28 19.15 -15.67
C ALA A 443 -1.59 18.51 -15.21
N TYR A 444 -1.81 18.43 -13.89
CA TYR A 444 -2.88 17.62 -13.31
C TYR A 444 -3.93 18.41 -12.55
N GLY A 445 -3.79 19.74 -12.45
CA GLY A 445 -4.63 20.56 -11.58
C GLY A 445 -6.13 20.55 -11.90
N ASN A 446 -6.51 20.19 -13.13
CA ASN A 446 -7.92 20.09 -13.54
C ASN A 446 -8.58 18.78 -13.10
N HIS A 447 -7.80 17.75 -12.73
CA HIS A 447 -8.35 16.46 -12.30
C HIS A 447 -9.19 16.61 -11.03
N ALA A 448 -10.36 15.98 -11.07
CA ALA A 448 -11.31 16.04 -9.96
C ALA A 448 -10.83 15.24 -8.74
N SER A 449 -10.07 14.19 -8.99
CA SER A 449 -9.48 13.32 -7.98
C SER A 449 -8.28 13.92 -7.26
N TYR A 450 -7.61 14.92 -7.85
CA TYR A 450 -6.46 15.57 -7.21
C TYR A 450 -6.91 16.54 -6.11
N CYS A 451 -7.19 15.97 -4.94
CA CYS A 451 -7.87 16.64 -3.83
C CYS A 451 -6.93 17.12 -2.73
N MET A 452 -5.75 16.52 -2.63
CA MET A 452 -4.85 16.70 -1.49
C MET A 452 -3.39 16.68 -1.97
N LEU A 453 -2.50 17.40 -1.31
CA LEU A 453 -1.06 17.35 -1.57
C LEU A 453 -0.25 17.46 -0.28
N SER A 454 0.89 16.76 -0.23
CA SER A 454 1.99 17.03 0.71
C SER A 454 3.31 17.27 -0.05
N ALA A 455 4.26 17.96 0.58
CA ALA A 455 5.58 18.23 -0.01
C ALA A 455 6.46 16.97 -0.13
N GLY A 456 6.11 15.90 0.60
CA GLY A 456 6.86 14.64 0.65
C GLY A 456 6.57 13.83 1.91
N ASN A 457 7.40 12.82 2.17
CA ASN A 457 7.30 11.94 3.34
C ASN A 457 8.42 12.21 4.35
N GLU A 458 8.09 12.23 5.64
CA GLU A 458 9.01 12.18 6.78
C GLU A 458 10.35 12.92 6.59
N PRO A 459 10.31 14.25 6.36
CA PRO A 459 11.52 15.00 6.04
C PRO A 459 12.51 15.06 7.21
N ALA A 460 13.77 15.32 6.91
CA ALA A 460 14.75 15.79 7.88
C ALA A 460 15.18 17.22 7.55
N GLY A 461 15.92 17.85 8.47
CA GLY A 461 16.50 19.19 8.28
C GLY A 461 16.30 20.09 9.49
N ARG A 462 17.18 21.08 9.67
CA ARG A 462 17.13 21.95 10.86
C ARG A 462 15.95 22.91 10.81
N ASN A 463 15.60 23.40 9.62
CA ASN A 463 14.51 24.36 9.43
C ASN A 463 13.27 23.75 8.74
N GLN A 464 13.16 22.42 8.71
CA GLN A 464 12.10 21.72 7.99
C GLN A 464 10.69 22.20 8.33
N ALA A 465 10.39 22.45 9.61
CA ALA A 465 9.04 22.87 10.03
C ALA A 465 8.67 24.24 9.45
N LYS A 466 9.62 25.18 9.43
CA LYS A 466 9.43 26.51 8.81
C LYS A 466 9.28 26.39 7.30
N TYR A 467 10.14 25.61 6.64
CA TYR A 467 10.04 25.37 5.20
C TYR A 467 8.66 24.82 4.81
N LEU A 468 8.18 23.80 5.52
CA LEU A 468 6.87 23.19 5.28
C LEU A 468 5.71 24.17 5.55
N ALA A 469 5.82 25.00 6.59
CA ALA A 469 4.84 26.06 6.86
C ALA A 469 4.76 27.07 5.70
N ASP A 470 5.90 27.51 5.18
CA ASP A 470 5.98 28.44 4.06
C ASP A 470 5.47 27.80 2.76
N PHE A 471 5.77 26.50 2.55
CA PHE A 471 5.26 25.72 1.43
C PHE A 471 3.73 25.66 1.43
N VAL A 472 3.14 25.32 2.58
CA VAL A 472 1.68 25.24 2.73
C VAL A 472 1.02 26.60 2.47
N LYS A 473 1.51 27.67 3.12
CA LYS A 473 1.00 29.04 2.90
C LYS A 473 1.09 29.47 1.44
N HIS A 474 2.20 29.16 0.77
CA HIS A 474 2.39 29.49 -0.63
C HIS A 474 1.33 28.83 -1.49
N TRP A 475 1.17 27.51 -1.40
CA TRP A 475 0.28 26.76 -2.29
C TRP A 475 -1.22 26.98 -2.02
N GLN A 476 -1.59 27.23 -0.76
CA GLN A 476 -2.94 27.71 -0.41
C GLN A 476 -3.30 29.01 -1.16
N GLY A 477 -2.33 29.93 -1.28
CA GLY A 477 -2.53 31.19 -1.99
C GLY A 477 -2.50 31.06 -3.52
N GLN A 478 -1.73 30.10 -4.06
CA GLN A 478 -1.58 29.93 -5.50
C GLN A 478 -2.71 29.13 -6.16
N ASP A 479 -3.15 28.04 -5.54
CA ASP A 479 -4.12 27.13 -6.14
C ASP A 479 -5.09 26.54 -5.10
N PRO A 480 -6.28 27.12 -4.94
CA PRO A 480 -7.24 26.74 -3.90
C PRO A 480 -8.10 25.51 -4.24
N ARG A 481 -7.77 24.76 -5.30
CA ARG A 481 -8.57 23.60 -5.76
C ARG A 481 -8.45 22.36 -4.86
N ARG A 482 -7.48 22.34 -3.93
CA ARG A 482 -7.10 21.17 -3.11
C ARG A 482 -6.62 21.59 -1.73
N LEU A 483 -6.58 20.63 -0.81
CA LEU A 483 -6.05 20.83 0.55
C LEU A 483 -4.55 20.55 0.62
N TYR A 484 -3.82 21.34 1.41
CA TYR A 484 -2.38 21.22 1.57
C TYR A 484 -1.98 20.84 3.00
N THR A 485 -0.98 19.97 3.09
CA THR A 485 -0.27 19.64 4.33
C THR A 485 1.22 19.66 4.06
N GLY A 486 2.04 19.96 5.07
CA GLY A 486 3.48 20.04 4.92
C GLY A 486 4.07 18.71 4.47
N ALA A 487 3.94 17.66 5.29
CA ALA A 487 4.44 16.34 5.00
C ALA A 487 3.61 15.27 5.71
N SER A 488 3.66 14.05 5.20
CA SER A 488 3.17 12.86 5.91
C SER A 488 4.22 12.40 6.90
N VAL A 489 3.88 12.24 8.18
CA VAL A 489 4.90 12.06 9.23
C VAL A 489 4.52 11.10 10.36
N ALA A 490 5.51 10.39 10.92
CA ALA A 490 5.36 9.71 12.20
C ALA A 490 5.39 10.66 13.42
N MET A 491 5.26 10.11 14.62
CA MET A 491 5.06 10.90 15.85
C MET A 491 6.22 11.85 16.21
N SER A 492 7.47 11.47 15.98
CA SER A 492 8.65 12.26 16.36
C SER A 492 8.88 13.54 15.56
N TRP A 493 8.16 13.74 14.44
CA TRP A 493 8.30 14.91 13.60
C TRP A 493 7.57 16.14 14.17
N PRO A 494 8.14 17.34 13.96
CA PRO A 494 7.54 18.59 14.41
C PRO A 494 6.16 18.81 13.77
N LEU A 495 5.28 19.49 14.50
CA LEU A 495 4.00 19.92 13.96
C LEU A 495 4.19 21.15 13.06
N VAL A 496 3.37 21.22 12.02
CA VAL A 496 3.27 22.37 11.11
C VAL A 496 1.86 22.95 11.26
N PRO A 497 1.67 24.02 12.05
CA PRO A 497 0.34 24.58 12.36
C PRO A 497 -0.45 25.05 11.14
N GLU A 498 0.23 25.41 10.06
CA GLU A 498 -0.34 25.92 8.81
C GLU A 498 -1.09 24.88 7.97
N ASN A 499 -0.86 23.60 8.24
CA ASN A 499 -1.50 22.50 7.52
C ASN A 499 -3.04 22.59 7.61
N GLU A 500 -3.73 22.44 6.48
CA GLU A 500 -5.20 22.37 6.44
C GLU A 500 -5.74 21.07 7.02
N TYR A 501 -4.90 20.03 7.08
CA TYR A 501 -5.20 18.73 7.67
C TYR A 501 -3.90 18.05 8.11
N MET A 502 -3.98 17.19 9.12
CA MET A 502 -2.87 16.39 9.62
C MET A 502 -2.83 15.03 8.97
N ILE A 503 -1.62 14.58 8.62
CA ILE A 503 -1.31 13.17 8.35
C ILE A 503 -0.26 12.76 9.37
N LYS A 504 -0.67 12.03 10.41
CA LYS A 504 0.25 11.65 11.50
C LYS A 504 -0.08 10.29 12.11
N SER A 505 0.94 9.57 12.59
CA SER A 505 0.81 8.17 13.00
C SER A 505 0.25 7.93 14.41
N GLY A 506 -0.13 8.98 15.16
CA GLY A 506 -0.46 8.86 16.59
C GLY A 506 -1.70 8.05 16.92
N ALA A 507 -2.67 8.04 15.99
CA ALA A 507 -3.94 7.35 16.13
C ALA A 507 -3.93 5.96 15.45
N ARG A 508 -2.94 5.11 15.79
CA ARG A 508 -2.77 3.76 15.23
C ARG A 508 -2.23 2.77 16.26
N GLY A 509 -2.32 1.48 15.93
CA GLY A 509 -1.79 0.37 16.72
C GLY A 509 -2.77 -0.18 17.75
N LEU A 510 -2.57 -1.45 18.12
CA LEU A 510 -3.42 -2.17 19.07
C LEU A 510 -2.82 -2.14 20.48
N PRO A 511 -3.62 -1.93 21.54
CA PRO A 511 -3.12 -1.91 22.92
C PRO A 511 -2.76 -3.31 23.47
N TRP A 512 -2.87 -4.35 22.64
CA TRP A 512 -2.79 -5.75 23.03
C TRP A 512 -1.44 -6.18 23.61
N LYS A 513 -0.38 -5.39 23.49
CA LYS A 513 0.86 -5.70 24.23
C LYS A 513 0.68 -5.58 25.75
N LYS A 514 -0.15 -4.64 26.21
CA LYS A 514 -0.31 -4.28 27.62
C LYS A 514 -1.72 -4.55 28.17
N GLU A 515 -2.71 -4.60 27.29
CA GLU A 515 -4.12 -4.70 27.66
C GLU A 515 -4.78 -5.92 27.01
N ARG A 516 -5.70 -6.55 27.74
CA ARG A 516 -6.50 -7.65 27.19
C ARG A 516 -7.33 -7.14 26.00
N PRO A 517 -7.48 -7.91 24.91
CA PRO A 517 -8.31 -7.52 23.79
C PRO A 517 -9.75 -7.17 24.21
N ASN A 518 -10.20 -6.03 23.70
CA ASN A 518 -11.54 -5.48 23.84
C ASN A 518 -11.82 -4.63 22.58
N SER A 519 -13.06 -4.20 22.37
CA SER A 519 -13.43 -3.25 21.32
C SER A 519 -14.02 -1.94 21.86
N THR A 520 -13.74 -1.62 23.13
CA THR A 520 -14.18 -0.38 23.77
C THR A 520 -13.22 0.78 23.56
N PHE A 521 -11.94 0.51 23.26
CA PHE A 521 -10.92 1.52 22.99
C PHE A 521 -11.16 2.29 21.67
N ASP A 522 -10.66 3.52 21.60
CA ASP A 522 -10.63 4.37 20.42
C ASP A 522 -9.37 5.27 20.43
N TYR A 523 -9.18 6.13 19.43
CA TYR A 523 -8.00 7.01 19.32
C TYR A 523 -8.28 8.47 19.67
N ARG A 524 -9.36 8.77 20.38
CA ARG A 524 -9.78 10.16 20.66
C ARG A 524 -8.72 10.95 21.39
N ALA A 525 -8.07 10.35 22.38
CA ALA A 525 -7.00 10.98 23.15
C ALA A 525 -5.79 11.36 22.27
N ALA A 526 -5.50 10.56 21.24
CA ALA A 526 -4.38 10.83 20.33
C ALA A 526 -4.63 12.03 19.40
N ILE A 527 -5.90 12.33 19.11
CA ILE A 527 -6.28 13.39 18.15
C ILE A 527 -6.86 14.66 18.80
N GLU A 528 -7.20 14.63 20.09
CA GLU A 528 -7.76 15.77 20.83
C GLU A 528 -6.97 17.10 20.70
N PRO A 529 -5.62 17.09 20.65
CA PRO A 529 -4.84 18.32 20.49
C PRO A 529 -5.06 19.02 19.13
N PHE A 530 -5.53 18.31 18.11
CA PHE A 530 -5.62 18.83 16.74
C PHE A 530 -6.98 19.45 16.46
N LYS A 531 -6.97 20.61 15.79
CA LYS A 531 -8.18 21.38 15.44
C LYS A 531 -8.51 21.37 13.95
N VAL A 532 -7.65 20.75 13.16
CA VAL A 532 -7.84 20.45 11.74
C VAL A 532 -8.14 18.96 11.57
N PRO A 533 -8.64 18.50 10.40
CA PRO A 533 -8.93 17.09 10.17
C PRO A 533 -7.66 16.24 10.37
N TYR A 534 -7.80 15.10 11.05
CA TYR A 534 -6.69 14.19 11.32
C TYR A 534 -6.85 12.90 10.52
N VAL A 535 -5.85 12.57 9.72
CA VAL A 535 -5.75 11.34 8.95
C VAL A 535 -4.62 10.49 9.53
N THR A 536 -4.93 9.27 9.96
CA THR A 536 -3.94 8.36 10.51
C THR A 536 -2.94 7.94 9.42
N HIS A 537 -1.67 8.23 9.65
CA HIS A 537 -0.56 7.88 8.75
C HIS A 537 -0.13 6.41 8.94
N GLU A 538 -0.01 5.67 7.83
CA GLU A 538 0.56 4.31 7.75
C GLU A 538 0.03 3.36 8.84
N MET A 539 -1.29 3.27 8.92
CA MET A 539 -2.00 2.36 9.81
C MET A 539 -1.86 0.91 9.33
N GLY A 540 -1.92 -0.07 10.24
CA GLY A 540 -1.88 -1.48 9.85
C GLY A 540 -0.53 -1.92 9.29
N GLN A 541 0.38 -2.32 10.20
CA GLN A 541 1.78 -2.70 9.89
C GLN A 541 2.03 -4.13 10.38
N TRP A 542 1.08 -5.02 10.13
CA TRP A 542 1.03 -6.38 10.66
C TRP A 542 1.53 -7.36 9.61
N CYS A 543 2.61 -8.10 9.88
CA CYS A 543 3.16 -9.00 8.87
C CYS A 543 2.47 -10.37 8.85
N VAL A 544 2.44 -10.96 7.65
CA VAL A 544 2.11 -12.37 7.43
C VAL A 544 3.35 -13.16 7.00
N PHE A 545 3.33 -14.48 7.16
CA PHE A 545 4.35 -15.37 6.61
C PHE A 545 4.30 -15.37 5.06
N PRO A 546 5.44 -15.53 4.34
CA PRO A 546 5.49 -15.47 2.88
C PRO A 546 4.53 -16.42 2.14
N ASP A 547 3.90 -15.93 1.07
CA ASP A 547 3.22 -16.75 0.07
C ASP A 547 4.18 -17.13 -1.06
N PHE A 548 4.71 -18.35 -1.02
CA PHE A 548 5.63 -18.83 -2.04
C PHE A 548 4.96 -19.18 -3.38
N LYS A 549 3.63 -19.28 -3.45
CA LYS A 549 2.90 -19.45 -4.72
C LYS A 549 2.95 -18.17 -5.56
N GLU A 550 3.36 -17.06 -4.96
CA GLU A 550 3.56 -15.78 -5.64
C GLU A 550 4.75 -15.78 -6.60
N ILE A 551 5.77 -16.61 -6.36
CA ILE A 551 7.04 -16.61 -7.11
C ILE A 551 6.80 -16.73 -8.62
N ASP A 552 5.90 -17.63 -9.03
CA ASP A 552 5.62 -17.90 -10.46
C ASP A 552 4.88 -16.74 -11.16
N GLN A 553 4.40 -15.75 -10.42
CA GLN A 553 3.72 -14.57 -10.97
C GLN A 553 4.72 -13.52 -11.49
N TYR A 554 5.98 -13.57 -11.05
CA TYR A 554 7.07 -12.66 -11.43
C TYR A 554 7.68 -12.97 -12.80
N THR A 555 6.83 -12.90 -13.82
CA THR A 555 7.19 -13.24 -15.21
C THR A 555 7.96 -12.14 -15.93
N GLY A 556 7.88 -10.90 -15.46
CA GLY A 556 8.50 -9.72 -16.08
C GLY A 556 9.92 -9.38 -15.59
N VAL A 557 10.25 -8.10 -15.55
CA VAL A 557 11.60 -7.57 -15.26
C VAL A 557 12.08 -7.90 -13.86
N TYR A 558 11.22 -7.73 -12.84
CA TYR A 558 11.59 -8.06 -11.47
C TYR A 558 11.28 -9.51 -11.13
N LYS A 559 12.19 -10.13 -10.36
CA LYS A 559 12.12 -11.51 -9.88
C LYS A 559 12.06 -11.55 -8.36
N ALA A 560 11.23 -12.44 -7.81
CA ALA A 560 11.10 -12.64 -6.37
C ALA A 560 12.19 -13.53 -5.78
N ARG A 561 13.47 -13.20 -6.05
CA ARG A 561 14.64 -13.95 -5.53
C ARG A 561 14.71 -13.96 -4.00
N ASN A 562 14.19 -12.91 -3.36
CA ASN A 562 13.96 -12.85 -1.92
C ASN A 562 13.03 -13.97 -1.44
N LEU A 563 11.87 -14.17 -2.09
CA LEU A 563 10.94 -15.25 -1.74
C LEU A 563 11.53 -16.64 -2.01
N GLU A 564 12.28 -16.80 -3.11
CA GLU A 564 13.02 -18.04 -3.38
C GLU A 564 14.01 -18.36 -2.25
N LEU A 565 14.77 -17.36 -1.79
CA LEU A 565 15.70 -17.48 -0.67
C LEU A 565 14.95 -17.90 0.61
N PHE A 566 13.85 -17.24 0.96
CA PHE A 566 13.08 -17.58 2.15
C PHE A 566 12.47 -19.00 2.07
N ARG A 567 12.04 -19.45 0.89
CA ARG A 567 11.52 -20.80 0.66
C ARG A 567 12.59 -21.86 0.84
N GLU A 568 13.76 -21.64 0.24
CA GLU A 568 14.91 -22.55 0.36
C GLU A 568 15.43 -22.60 1.80
N ASP A 569 15.47 -21.47 2.48
CA ASP A 569 15.86 -21.38 3.87
C ASP A 569 14.86 -22.09 4.82
N LEU A 570 13.56 -21.97 4.56
CA LEU A 570 12.54 -22.74 5.28
C LEU A 570 12.71 -24.26 5.07
N ALA A 571 13.10 -24.67 3.86
CA ALA A 571 13.39 -26.05 3.53
C ALA A 571 14.65 -26.58 4.23
N ASP A 572 15.71 -25.76 4.32
CA ASP A 572 16.92 -26.09 5.09
C ASP A 572 16.60 -26.34 6.57
N HIS A 573 15.57 -25.68 7.10
CA HIS A 573 15.06 -25.88 8.46
C HIS A 573 14.01 -26.99 8.58
N GLY A 574 13.74 -27.75 7.51
CA GLY A 574 12.84 -28.91 7.54
C GLY A 574 11.34 -28.58 7.67
N MET A 575 10.93 -27.37 7.25
CA MET A 575 9.56 -26.86 7.37
C MET A 575 8.90 -26.50 6.02
N ALA A 576 9.45 -26.96 4.89
CA ALA A 576 8.91 -26.66 3.56
C ALA A 576 7.43 -27.08 3.41
N ASP A 577 7.03 -28.19 4.03
CA ASP A 577 5.66 -28.72 4.07
C ASP A 577 4.68 -27.85 4.86
N GLN A 578 5.18 -26.92 5.68
CA GLN A 578 4.35 -26.07 6.55
C GLN A 578 4.09 -24.67 5.97
N ALA A 579 4.71 -24.31 4.83
CA ALA A 579 4.67 -22.95 4.29
C ALA A 579 3.23 -22.43 4.11
N GLU A 580 2.35 -23.21 3.50
CA GLU A 580 0.94 -22.83 3.30
C GLU A 580 0.18 -22.72 4.62
N THR A 581 0.41 -23.63 5.57
CA THR A 581 -0.21 -23.55 6.89
C THR A 581 0.27 -22.32 7.66
N PHE A 582 1.54 -21.95 7.54
CA PHE A 582 2.10 -20.74 8.15
C PHE A 582 1.47 -19.47 7.56
N LEU A 583 1.36 -19.39 6.22
CA LEU A 583 0.67 -18.30 5.54
C LEU A 583 -0.78 -18.17 6.04
N MET A 584 -1.53 -19.27 6.06
CA MET A 584 -2.94 -19.25 6.48
C MET A 584 -3.10 -18.84 7.94
N ALA A 585 -2.29 -19.40 8.85
CA ALA A 585 -2.42 -19.13 10.28
C ALA A 585 -1.98 -17.71 10.65
N SER A 586 -0.85 -17.25 10.13
CA SER A 586 -0.40 -15.85 10.34
C SER A 586 -1.31 -14.84 9.64
N GLY A 587 -1.88 -15.18 8.48
CA GLY A 587 -2.75 -14.29 7.71
C GLY A 587 -4.09 -14.05 8.41
N LYS A 588 -4.62 -15.06 9.11
CA LYS A 588 -5.81 -14.88 9.95
C LYS A 588 -5.57 -13.95 11.15
N LEU A 589 -4.39 -14.02 11.76
CA LEU A 589 -3.99 -13.07 12.81
C LEU A 589 -3.82 -11.65 12.24
N GLN A 590 -3.16 -11.51 11.09
CA GLN A 590 -3.01 -10.23 10.40
C GLN A 590 -4.39 -9.59 10.14
N LEU A 591 -5.33 -10.36 9.58
CA LEU A 591 -6.70 -9.90 9.32
C LEU A 591 -7.42 -9.48 10.61
N LEU A 592 -7.27 -10.25 11.69
CA LEU A 592 -7.83 -9.93 12.99
C LEU A 592 -7.29 -8.59 13.54
N CYS A 593 -5.99 -8.33 13.35
CA CYS A 593 -5.39 -7.05 13.72
C CYS A 593 -5.94 -5.89 12.87
N TYR A 594 -6.00 -6.03 11.54
CA TYR A 594 -6.59 -5.02 10.65
C TYR A 594 -8.04 -4.71 11.01
N LYS A 595 -8.87 -5.74 11.23
CA LYS A 595 -10.27 -5.58 11.63
C LYS A 595 -10.39 -4.75 12.91
N ASN A 596 -9.67 -5.11 13.96
CA ASN A 596 -9.78 -4.42 15.25
C ASN A 596 -9.24 -2.97 15.18
N GLU A 597 -8.17 -2.74 14.42
CA GLU A 597 -7.58 -1.41 14.26
C GLU A 597 -8.47 -0.50 13.41
N ILE A 598 -9.01 -0.99 12.29
CA ILE A 598 -9.96 -0.25 11.44
C ILE A 598 -11.23 0.04 12.22
N GLU A 599 -11.81 -0.93 12.93
CA GLU A 599 -13.01 -0.67 13.75
C GLU A 599 -12.77 0.39 14.83
N ALA A 600 -11.60 0.40 15.48
CA ALA A 600 -11.20 1.43 16.44
C ALA A 600 -11.11 2.83 15.78
N THR A 601 -10.61 2.88 14.55
CA THR A 601 -10.57 4.07 13.71
C THR A 601 -11.97 4.54 13.32
N LEU A 602 -12.84 3.63 12.86
CA LEU A 602 -14.22 3.95 12.45
C LEU A 602 -15.10 4.40 13.62
N ARG A 603 -14.80 4.00 14.86
CA ARG A 603 -15.49 4.48 16.07
C ARG A 603 -14.87 5.72 16.70
N THR A 604 -13.74 6.23 16.20
CA THR A 604 -13.07 7.39 16.80
C THR A 604 -13.79 8.66 16.36
N PRO A 605 -14.48 9.38 17.26
CA PRO A 605 -15.14 10.62 16.89
C PRO A 605 -14.11 11.65 16.44
N ASN A 606 -14.46 12.45 15.44
CA ASN A 606 -13.63 13.54 14.89
C ASN A 606 -12.37 13.10 14.12
N LEU A 607 -12.12 11.81 13.96
CA LEU A 607 -11.10 11.33 13.05
C LEU A 607 -11.58 11.50 11.60
N ALA A 608 -10.71 12.00 10.72
CA ALA A 608 -11.07 12.29 9.34
C ALA A 608 -10.77 11.13 8.38
N GLY A 609 -9.98 10.16 8.82
CA GLY A 609 -9.67 8.97 8.04
C GLY A 609 -8.39 8.29 8.46
N PHE A 610 -7.98 7.31 7.66
CA PHE A 610 -6.72 6.60 7.78
C PHE A 610 -6.11 6.36 6.40
N GLN A 611 -4.81 6.12 6.39
CA GLN A 611 -4.04 5.62 5.26
C GLN A 611 -3.32 4.38 5.75
N LEU A 612 -3.59 3.22 5.15
CA LEU A 612 -2.82 2.02 5.46
C LEU A 612 -1.36 2.20 5.03
N LEU A 613 -0.45 1.42 5.61
CA LEU A 613 0.88 1.27 5.01
C LEU A 613 0.81 0.57 3.64
N GLY A 614 -0.17 -0.32 3.48
CA GLY A 614 -0.53 -0.95 2.22
C GLY A 614 -1.58 -2.03 2.47
N VAL A 615 -2.62 -2.10 1.63
CA VAL A 615 -3.49 -3.27 1.55
C VAL A 615 -2.82 -4.39 0.74
N GLN A 616 -1.93 -4.01 -0.17
CA GLN A 616 -0.97 -4.85 -0.87
C GLN A 616 0.37 -4.94 -0.12
N ASP A 617 1.09 -6.04 -0.31
CA ASP A 617 2.44 -6.17 0.19
C ASP A 617 3.38 -5.14 -0.41
N PHE A 618 4.34 -4.75 0.42
CA PHE A 618 5.40 -3.84 0.06
C PHE A 618 6.70 -4.63 -0.09
N PRO A 619 7.15 -4.93 -1.32
CA PRO A 619 8.30 -5.81 -1.53
C PRO A 619 9.63 -5.20 -1.08
N GLY A 620 9.68 -3.89 -0.83
CA GLY A 620 10.85 -3.15 -0.38
C GLY A 620 11.17 -3.29 1.11
N GLN A 621 12.21 -2.57 1.53
CA GLN A 621 12.62 -2.41 2.92
C GLN A 621 12.70 -3.71 3.73
N GLY A 622 13.29 -4.76 3.18
CA GLY A 622 13.35 -6.07 3.84
C GLY A 622 12.09 -6.93 3.61
N THR A 623 11.47 -6.81 2.44
CA THR A 623 10.27 -7.59 2.05
C THR A 623 9.15 -7.48 3.09
N ALA A 624 8.51 -6.31 3.19
CA ALA A 624 7.44 -6.07 4.15
C ALA A 624 6.10 -6.68 3.70
N LEU A 625 5.80 -7.85 4.26
CA LEU A 625 4.58 -8.62 3.97
C LEU A 625 3.38 -8.14 4.80
N VAL A 626 3.06 -6.86 4.69
CA VAL A 626 2.01 -6.20 5.50
C VAL A 626 0.62 -6.29 4.87
N GLY A 627 0.52 -6.53 3.56
CA GLY A 627 -0.75 -6.51 2.86
C GLY A 627 -1.55 -7.79 3.02
N VAL A 628 -2.86 -7.67 2.84
CA VAL A 628 -3.78 -8.80 2.62
C VAL A 628 -3.90 -9.17 1.13
N LEU A 629 -3.35 -8.32 0.25
CA LEU A 629 -3.13 -8.57 -1.16
C LEU A 629 -1.63 -8.72 -1.44
N ASN A 630 -1.27 -9.40 -2.51
CA ASN A 630 0.11 -9.40 -3.00
C ASN A 630 0.41 -8.13 -3.83
N PRO A 631 1.67 -7.87 -4.24
CA PRO A 631 2.05 -6.65 -5.00
C PRO A 631 1.36 -6.52 -6.38
N PHE A 632 0.68 -7.55 -6.86
CA PHE A 632 -0.12 -7.51 -8.08
C PHE A 632 -1.60 -7.12 -7.84
N PHE A 633 -1.96 -6.76 -6.60
CA PHE A 633 -3.34 -6.55 -6.14
C PHE A 633 -4.21 -7.81 -6.29
N ARG A 634 -3.64 -9.00 -6.05
CA ARG A 634 -4.39 -10.26 -6.02
C ARG A 634 -4.61 -10.71 -4.58
N GLU A 635 -5.78 -11.31 -4.34
CA GLU A 635 -6.14 -11.82 -3.01
C GLU A 635 -5.16 -12.90 -2.55
N LYS A 636 -4.75 -12.82 -1.28
CA LYS A 636 -4.11 -13.94 -0.60
C LYS A 636 -5.17 -14.91 -0.08
N ALA A 637 -4.83 -16.19 0.02
CA ALA A 637 -5.80 -17.27 0.24
C ALA A 637 -6.64 -17.19 1.53
N TYR A 638 -6.25 -16.37 2.52
CA TYR A 638 -6.91 -16.31 3.83
C TYR A 638 -8.02 -15.26 3.96
N VAL A 639 -8.19 -14.35 2.98
CA VAL A 639 -9.24 -13.31 3.03
C VAL A 639 -9.68 -12.84 1.66
N THR A 640 -11.00 -12.69 1.49
CA THR A 640 -11.60 -12.08 0.30
C THR A 640 -12.01 -10.63 0.54
N ALA A 641 -12.19 -9.87 -0.54
CA ALA A 641 -12.76 -8.52 -0.54
C ALA A 641 -14.09 -8.45 0.24
N GLN A 642 -14.98 -9.43 0.03
CA GLN A 642 -16.28 -9.51 0.71
C GLN A 642 -16.13 -9.64 2.23
N GLN A 643 -15.17 -10.43 2.71
CA GLN A 643 -14.90 -10.58 4.14
C GLN A 643 -14.29 -9.30 4.71
N TYR A 644 -13.36 -8.66 4.00
CA TYR A 644 -12.73 -7.42 4.44
C TYR A 644 -13.73 -6.26 4.55
N ARG A 645 -14.66 -6.15 3.58
CA ARG A 645 -15.70 -5.10 3.59
C ARG A 645 -16.61 -5.12 4.80
N ARG A 646 -16.73 -6.25 5.51
CA ARG A 646 -17.55 -6.35 6.73
C ARG A 646 -17.14 -5.33 7.80
N PHE A 647 -15.86 -4.94 7.83
CA PHE A 647 -15.33 -3.94 8.75
C PHE A 647 -14.72 -2.70 8.08
N CYS A 648 -14.62 -2.67 6.74
CA CYS A 648 -14.11 -1.51 5.98
C CYS A 648 -15.02 -1.22 4.79
N GLN A 649 -16.03 -0.36 4.96
CA GLN A 649 -16.92 0.09 3.88
C GLN A 649 -17.69 1.36 4.32
N PRO A 650 -18.50 2.01 3.45
CA PRO A 650 -19.22 3.23 3.81
C PRO A 650 -20.21 3.10 4.98
N THR A 651 -20.73 1.90 5.26
CA THR A 651 -21.62 1.64 6.41
C THR A 651 -21.14 0.40 7.17
N VAL A 652 -20.76 0.54 8.43
CA VAL A 652 -20.20 -0.57 9.24
C VAL A 652 -20.89 -0.59 10.61
N PRO A 653 -21.61 -1.67 10.96
CA PRO A 653 -22.03 -1.92 12.33
C PRO A 653 -20.80 -2.18 13.21
N LEU A 654 -20.77 -1.54 14.37
CA LEU A 654 -19.68 -1.63 15.33
C LEU A 654 -20.23 -2.06 16.69
N ALA A 655 -19.56 -3.02 17.33
CA ALA A 655 -19.87 -3.44 18.68
C ALA A 655 -18.71 -3.09 19.63
N ARG A 656 -19.06 -2.65 20.84
CA ARG A 656 -18.12 -2.42 21.95
C ARG A 656 -18.29 -3.54 22.97
N LEU A 657 -17.30 -4.41 23.01
CA LEU A 657 -17.20 -5.53 23.93
C LEU A 657 -16.06 -5.22 24.92
N PRO A 658 -16.30 -5.25 26.24
CA PRO A 658 -15.25 -5.00 27.24
C PRO A 658 -14.21 -6.13 27.28
N LYS A 659 -14.57 -7.31 26.79
CA LYS A 659 -13.71 -8.49 26.66
C LYS A 659 -14.30 -9.47 25.65
N PHE A 660 -13.48 -10.40 25.17
CA PHE A 660 -13.89 -11.48 24.27
C PHE A 660 -13.89 -12.86 24.93
N VAL A 661 -13.52 -12.94 26.21
CA VAL A 661 -13.50 -14.21 26.94
C VAL A 661 -14.32 -14.08 28.23
N PHE A 662 -15.25 -15.00 28.42
CA PHE A 662 -16.23 -15.00 29.51
C PHE A 662 -16.24 -16.35 30.24
N THR A 663 -16.76 -16.35 31.46
CA THR A 663 -17.23 -17.55 32.16
C THR A 663 -18.74 -17.70 32.05
N SER A 664 -19.26 -18.93 32.19
CA SER A 664 -20.67 -19.26 32.00
C SER A 664 -21.62 -18.65 33.05
N ASP A 665 -21.09 -18.17 34.17
CA ASP A 665 -21.84 -17.45 35.22
C ASP A 665 -21.96 -15.95 34.93
N GLU A 666 -21.41 -15.48 33.81
CA GLU A 666 -21.50 -14.09 33.38
C GLU A 666 -22.70 -13.83 32.46
N THR A 667 -22.99 -12.56 32.23
CA THR A 667 -23.86 -12.10 31.14
C THR A 667 -22.99 -11.55 30.03
N PHE A 668 -23.23 -11.97 28.79
CA PHE A 668 -22.64 -11.32 27.62
C PHE A 668 -23.20 -9.91 27.51
N GLU A 669 -22.31 -8.92 27.44
CA GLU A 669 -22.67 -7.50 27.32
C GLU A 669 -21.91 -6.85 26.17
N ALA A 670 -22.66 -6.19 25.28
CA ALA A 670 -22.10 -5.35 24.22
C ALA A 670 -22.99 -4.13 23.99
N THR A 671 -22.39 -2.99 23.64
CA THR A 671 -23.14 -1.87 23.05
C THR A 671 -22.88 -1.81 21.55
N ALA A 672 -23.88 -1.38 20.79
CA ALA A 672 -23.81 -1.31 19.35
C ALA A 672 -23.96 0.13 18.86
N GLU A 673 -23.16 0.48 17.86
CA GLU A 673 -23.18 1.75 17.16
C GLU A 673 -23.00 1.55 15.65
N LEU A 674 -23.30 2.58 14.86
CA LEU A 674 -23.17 2.54 13.40
C LEU A 674 -22.25 3.65 12.91
N TYR A 675 -21.25 3.26 12.11
CA TYR A 675 -20.49 4.15 11.25
C TYR A 675 -21.20 4.24 9.89
N HIS A 676 -21.44 5.47 9.40
CA HIS A 676 -22.10 5.69 8.12
C HIS A 676 -21.58 6.94 7.40
N TYR A 677 -20.86 6.74 6.31
CA TYR A 677 -20.41 7.78 5.37
C TYR A 677 -20.85 7.44 3.94
N GLY A 678 -22.13 7.07 3.79
CA GLY A 678 -22.76 6.84 2.48
C GLY A 678 -23.11 8.13 1.74
N PRO A 679 -23.68 8.02 0.53
CA PRO A 679 -24.05 9.18 -0.29
C PRO A 679 -25.16 10.04 0.34
N GLN A 680 -26.00 9.46 1.20
CA GLN A 680 -27.10 10.11 1.90
C GLN A 680 -27.31 9.44 3.26
N ALA A 681 -27.86 10.17 4.23
CA ALA A 681 -28.30 9.61 5.50
C ALA A 681 -29.32 8.48 5.30
N LEU A 682 -29.29 7.45 6.15
CA LEU A 682 -30.26 6.36 6.08
C LEU A 682 -31.55 6.73 6.83
N PRO A 683 -32.73 6.35 6.32
CA PRO A 683 -33.99 6.52 7.04
C PRO A 683 -33.99 5.70 8.34
N PRO A 684 -34.96 5.91 9.24
CA PRO A 684 -35.12 5.10 10.45
C PRO A 684 -35.00 3.59 10.16
N THR A 685 -33.91 2.97 10.61
CA THR A 685 -33.57 1.58 10.29
C THR A 685 -33.38 0.78 11.57
N ALA A 686 -34.08 -0.35 11.70
CA ALA A 686 -33.91 -1.29 12.81
C ALA A 686 -32.89 -2.37 12.42
N LEU A 687 -31.67 -2.29 12.96
CA LEU A 687 -30.66 -3.32 12.76
C LEU A 687 -30.99 -4.57 13.60
N THR A 688 -30.58 -5.74 13.12
CA THR A 688 -30.75 -7.02 13.82
C THR A 688 -29.43 -7.53 14.36
N TRP A 689 -29.49 -8.32 15.42
CA TRP A 689 -28.33 -9.02 15.96
C TRP A 689 -28.65 -10.48 16.26
N THR A 690 -27.65 -11.35 16.11
CA THR A 690 -27.72 -12.77 16.46
C THR A 690 -26.44 -13.20 17.17
N ILE A 691 -26.54 -14.15 18.09
CA ILE A 691 -25.44 -14.87 18.71
C ILE A 691 -25.62 -16.34 18.36
N LYS A 692 -24.61 -16.92 17.71
CA LYS A 692 -24.61 -18.33 17.28
C LYS A 692 -23.39 -19.06 17.80
N ASP A 693 -23.51 -20.36 18.01
CA ASP A 693 -22.35 -21.22 18.25
C ASP A 693 -21.67 -21.66 16.94
N ALA A 694 -20.56 -22.40 17.06
CA ALA A 694 -19.79 -22.89 15.92
C ALA A 694 -20.58 -23.85 14.99
N SER A 695 -21.69 -24.45 15.45
CA SER A 695 -22.58 -25.26 14.62
C SER A 695 -23.60 -24.41 13.84
N GLY A 696 -23.67 -23.11 14.13
CA GLY A 696 -24.67 -22.19 13.62
C GLY A 696 -25.96 -22.16 14.42
N ALA A 697 -26.04 -22.89 15.54
CA ALA A 697 -27.22 -22.91 16.39
C ALA A 697 -27.37 -21.59 17.15
N LEU A 698 -28.62 -21.13 17.29
CA LEU A 698 -28.92 -19.83 17.87
C LEU A 698 -28.86 -19.87 19.40
N VAL A 699 -28.06 -18.98 19.98
CA VAL A 699 -27.97 -18.76 21.44
C VAL A 699 -28.77 -17.52 21.86
N GLY A 700 -28.81 -16.49 21.01
CA GLY A 700 -29.62 -15.29 21.23
C GLY A 700 -29.88 -14.52 19.94
N GLN A 701 -30.94 -13.72 19.90
CA GLN A 701 -31.23 -12.81 18.79
C GLN A 701 -32.09 -11.63 19.25
N GLY A 702 -32.09 -10.57 18.46
CA GLY A 702 -32.98 -9.44 18.65
C GLY A 702 -32.85 -8.39 17.55
N SER A 703 -33.54 -7.28 17.76
CA SER A 703 -33.47 -6.09 16.93
C SER A 703 -33.35 -4.84 17.78
N PHE A 704 -32.65 -3.84 17.27
CA PHE A 704 -32.61 -2.51 17.87
C PHE A 704 -33.87 -1.71 17.49
N ALA A 705 -34.13 -0.64 18.23
CA ALA A 705 -35.16 0.33 17.83
C ALA A 705 -34.76 1.02 16.51
N ALA A 706 -35.73 1.24 15.63
CA ALA A 706 -35.48 1.96 14.39
C ALA A 706 -35.01 3.39 14.70
N THR A 707 -33.83 3.76 14.22
CA THR A 707 -33.21 5.06 14.47
C THR A 707 -32.74 5.65 13.15
N ALA A 708 -32.92 6.97 12.97
CA ALA A 708 -32.38 7.67 11.80
C ALA A 708 -30.85 7.73 11.88
N ILE A 709 -30.17 7.45 10.77
CA ILE A 709 -28.71 7.33 10.75
C ILE A 709 -28.13 8.47 9.92
N PRO A 710 -27.65 9.55 10.55
CA PRO A 710 -26.98 10.63 9.83
C PRO A 710 -25.62 10.17 9.28
N THR A 711 -25.06 10.95 8.36
CA THR A 711 -23.66 10.81 7.96
C THR A 711 -22.76 11.12 9.16
N GLY A 712 -21.96 10.16 9.60
CA GLY A 712 -21.04 10.30 10.72
C GLY A 712 -20.62 8.97 11.34
N THR A 713 -19.91 9.08 12.45
CA THR A 713 -19.52 7.97 13.32
C THR A 713 -20.38 7.98 14.60
N ASN A 714 -20.43 6.83 15.29
CA ASN A 714 -21.01 6.67 16.62
C ASN A 714 -22.53 6.89 16.70
N THR A 715 -23.30 6.55 15.66
CA THR A 715 -24.78 6.56 15.79
C THR A 715 -25.19 5.42 16.74
N PRO A 716 -25.76 5.70 17.93
CA PRO A 716 -26.06 4.66 18.91
C PRO A 716 -27.23 3.79 18.44
N LEU A 717 -27.12 2.46 18.62
CA LEU A 717 -28.18 1.49 18.27
C LEU A 717 -28.84 0.89 19.51
N GLY A 718 -28.06 0.58 20.55
CA GLY A 718 -28.55 0.00 21.80
C GLY A 718 -27.56 -0.93 22.47
N SER A 719 -28.04 -1.69 23.45
CA SER A 719 -27.25 -2.68 24.19
C SER A 719 -27.78 -4.08 23.96
N ILE A 720 -26.88 -5.06 23.93
CA ILE A 720 -27.17 -6.49 23.87
C ILE A 720 -26.79 -7.10 25.21
N ARG A 721 -27.70 -7.84 25.82
CA ARG A 721 -27.49 -8.58 27.07
C ARG A 721 -28.04 -9.99 26.95
N VAL A 722 -27.19 -11.01 27.10
CA VAL A 722 -27.58 -12.41 27.00
C VAL A 722 -26.90 -13.21 28.13
N PRO A 723 -27.66 -13.80 29.07
CA PRO A 723 -27.10 -14.69 30.09
C PRO A 723 -26.35 -15.87 29.45
N LEU A 724 -25.19 -16.23 30.01
CA LEU A 724 -24.35 -17.32 29.50
C LEU A 724 -24.50 -18.64 30.28
N ASP A 725 -25.45 -18.68 31.20
CA ASP A 725 -25.73 -19.82 32.10
C ASP A 725 -26.11 -21.12 31.38
N ARG A 726 -26.55 -21.02 30.12
CA ARG A 726 -26.82 -22.18 29.25
C ARG A 726 -25.57 -22.85 28.70
N VAL A 727 -24.40 -22.20 28.79
CA VAL A 727 -23.14 -22.75 28.31
C VAL A 727 -22.52 -23.65 29.38
N SER A 728 -22.64 -24.96 29.20
CA SER A 728 -22.09 -25.97 30.12
C SER A 728 -20.76 -26.59 29.66
N LYS A 729 -20.34 -26.31 28.44
CA LYS A 729 -19.07 -26.75 27.84
C LYS A 729 -18.34 -25.55 27.24
N ALA A 730 -17.02 -25.62 27.20
CA ALA A 730 -16.20 -24.59 26.56
C ALA A 730 -16.62 -24.42 25.09
N THR A 731 -17.04 -23.22 24.71
CA THR A 731 -17.63 -22.94 23.40
C THR A 731 -17.17 -21.59 22.85
N GLN A 732 -16.98 -21.53 21.52
CA GLN A 732 -16.89 -20.29 20.76
C GLN A 732 -18.30 -19.87 20.31
N LEU A 733 -18.63 -18.61 20.53
CA LEU A 733 -19.84 -17.95 20.05
C LEU A 733 -19.48 -16.80 19.11
N THR A 734 -20.38 -16.46 18.20
CA THR A 734 -20.21 -15.33 17.27
C THR A 734 -21.39 -14.39 17.39
N LEU A 735 -21.13 -13.14 17.78
CA LEU A 735 -22.09 -12.04 17.63
C LEU A 735 -22.06 -11.56 16.18
N GLN A 736 -23.21 -11.40 15.55
CA GLN A 736 -23.36 -10.71 14.26
C GLN A 736 -24.39 -9.59 14.39
N ILE A 737 -24.08 -8.42 13.84
CA ILE A 737 -25.02 -7.29 13.67
C ILE A 737 -25.17 -7.01 12.18
N ALA A 738 -26.40 -6.87 11.70
CA ALA A 738 -26.71 -6.70 10.28
C ALA A 738 -27.77 -5.62 10.03
N VAL A 739 -27.68 -4.99 8.85
CA VAL A 739 -28.71 -4.10 8.31
C VAL A 739 -29.66 -4.94 7.43
N PRO A 740 -30.93 -5.11 7.83
CA PRO A 740 -31.89 -5.95 7.10
C PRO A 740 -32.02 -5.56 5.63
N GLY A 741 -32.14 -6.56 4.74
CA GLY A 741 -32.31 -6.35 3.31
C GLY A 741 -31.05 -5.89 2.57
N THR A 742 -29.89 -5.87 3.22
CA THR A 742 -28.60 -5.51 2.61
C THR A 742 -27.53 -6.55 2.92
N THR A 743 -26.37 -6.42 2.28
CA THR A 743 -25.17 -7.21 2.61
C THR A 743 -24.35 -6.62 3.76
N VAL A 744 -24.77 -5.49 4.34
CA VAL A 744 -24.03 -4.80 5.40
C VAL A 744 -24.21 -5.55 6.72
N ALA A 745 -23.13 -6.17 7.18
CA ALA A 745 -23.05 -6.85 8.46
C ALA A 745 -21.61 -6.89 8.96
N ASN A 746 -21.46 -7.02 10.28
CA ASN A 746 -20.18 -7.22 10.94
C ASN A 746 -20.34 -8.25 12.08
N ASP A 747 -19.26 -8.91 12.48
CA ASP A 747 -19.26 -9.99 13.45
C ASP A 747 -18.03 -10.01 14.37
N TRP A 748 -18.20 -10.67 15.52
CA TRP A 748 -17.18 -10.80 16.56
C TRP A 748 -17.27 -12.18 17.22
N ASN A 749 -16.18 -12.94 17.16
CA ASN A 749 -16.01 -14.17 17.94
C ASN A 749 -15.73 -13.83 19.41
N PHE A 750 -16.34 -14.59 20.32
CA PHE A 750 -16.04 -14.57 21.74
C PHE A 750 -16.17 -15.98 22.33
N TRP A 751 -15.50 -16.24 23.45
CA TRP A 751 -15.41 -17.57 24.04
C TRP A 751 -16.03 -17.57 25.42
N VAL A 752 -16.74 -18.66 25.72
CA VAL A 752 -17.41 -18.87 27.01
C VAL A 752 -16.91 -20.19 27.58
N TYR A 753 -16.31 -20.12 28.77
CA TYR A 753 -15.79 -21.26 29.49
C TYR A 753 -16.65 -21.59 30.71
N PRO A 754 -16.85 -22.86 31.07
CA PRO A 754 -17.60 -23.21 32.28
C PRO A 754 -17.01 -22.51 33.52
N ALA A 755 -17.84 -21.87 34.33
CA ALA A 755 -17.40 -21.20 35.55
C ALA A 755 -16.70 -22.18 36.51
N GLN A 756 -17.20 -23.41 36.58
CA GLN A 756 -16.63 -24.52 37.32
C GLN A 756 -16.28 -25.66 36.35
N LEU A 757 -15.09 -26.24 36.53
CA LEU A 757 -14.63 -27.39 35.76
C LEU A 757 -14.79 -28.68 36.57
N PRO A 758 -15.05 -29.83 35.92
CA PRO A 758 -15.06 -31.10 36.60
C PRO A 758 -13.72 -31.38 37.30
N SER A 759 -13.75 -32.04 38.46
CA SER A 759 -12.53 -32.46 39.14
C SER A 759 -11.74 -33.46 38.28
N LEU A 760 -10.43 -33.23 38.14
CA LEU A 760 -9.53 -34.18 37.48
C LEU A 760 -9.06 -35.24 38.48
N PRO A 761 -9.09 -36.54 38.15
CA PRO A 761 -8.58 -37.59 39.02
C PRO A 761 -7.07 -37.42 39.26
N THR A 762 -6.59 -37.65 40.49
CA THR A 762 -5.25 -37.23 40.95
C THR A 762 -4.11 -38.23 40.70
N LYS A 763 -4.30 -39.34 39.99
CA LYS A 763 -3.44 -40.53 40.27
C LYS A 763 -2.40 -40.97 39.23
N ASP A 764 -2.39 -40.47 37.98
CA ASP A 764 -1.59 -41.13 36.91
C ASP A 764 -0.63 -40.23 36.09
N VAL A 765 -0.54 -38.93 36.39
CA VAL A 765 0.34 -38.00 35.67
C VAL A 765 1.15 -37.19 36.68
N TYR A 766 2.47 -37.17 36.51
CA TYR A 766 3.33 -36.30 37.30
C TYR A 766 3.38 -34.89 36.66
N TYR A 767 2.82 -33.91 37.37
CA TYR A 767 2.92 -32.49 37.01
C TYR A 767 4.20 -31.89 37.61
N CYS A 768 4.98 -31.18 36.79
CA CYS A 768 6.17 -30.47 37.26
C CYS A 768 6.39 -29.19 36.45
N THR A 769 7.13 -28.24 37.04
CA THR A 769 7.55 -26.99 36.36
C THR A 769 8.99 -27.04 35.86
N HIS A 770 9.73 -28.09 36.21
CA HIS A 770 11.09 -28.34 35.77
C HIS A 770 11.25 -29.83 35.46
N LEU A 771 12.13 -30.16 34.52
CA LEU A 771 12.51 -31.55 34.26
C LEU A 771 13.44 -32.05 35.37
N ASP A 772 12.87 -32.29 36.56
CA ASP A 772 13.61 -32.67 37.76
C ASP A 772 13.96 -34.17 37.82
N ALA A 773 14.62 -34.60 38.90
CA ALA A 773 15.02 -35.99 39.08
C ALA A 773 13.82 -36.95 39.13
N HIS A 774 12.68 -36.50 39.67
CA HIS A 774 11.49 -37.31 39.77
C HIS A 774 10.82 -37.49 38.41
N ALA A 775 10.69 -36.41 37.61
CA ALA A 775 10.20 -36.48 36.24
C ALA A 775 10.99 -37.48 35.40
N ARG A 776 12.34 -37.44 35.49
CA ARG A 776 13.22 -38.40 34.80
C ARG A 776 12.96 -39.84 35.24
N GLN A 777 12.77 -40.07 36.54
CA GLN A 777 12.46 -41.40 37.08
C GLN A 777 11.09 -41.92 36.60
N VAL A 778 10.08 -41.05 36.57
CA VAL A 778 8.73 -41.38 36.08
C VAL A 778 8.79 -41.77 34.61
N LEU A 779 9.49 -41.00 33.77
CA LEU A 779 9.66 -41.30 32.35
C LEU A 779 10.42 -42.63 32.14
N ALA A 780 11.50 -42.87 32.88
CA ALA A 780 12.27 -44.11 32.79
C ALA A 780 11.43 -45.36 33.13
N LYS A 781 10.44 -45.23 34.02
CA LYS A 781 9.51 -46.30 34.43
C LYS A 781 8.28 -46.45 33.51
N GLY A 782 8.19 -45.70 32.41
CA GLY A 782 7.04 -45.76 31.51
C GLY A 782 5.85 -44.89 31.92
N GLY A 783 6.04 -44.03 32.92
CA GLY A 783 5.00 -43.12 33.43
C GLY A 783 4.70 -41.95 32.49
N ARG A 784 3.79 -41.09 32.95
CA ARG A 784 3.29 -39.91 32.21
C ARG A 784 3.70 -38.64 32.94
N VAL A 785 4.27 -37.68 32.21
CA VAL A 785 4.70 -36.39 32.76
C VAL A 785 4.05 -35.26 31.98
N LEU A 786 3.49 -34.29 32.72
CA LEU A 786 3.14 -32.98 32.18
C LEU A 786 4.13 -31.95 32.73
N LEU A 787 5.01 -31.46 31.86
CA LEU A 787 6.02 -30.45 32.18
C LEU A 787 5.53 -29.09 31.69
N ASN A 788 5.29 -28.17 32.64
CA ASN A 788 5.03 -26.78 32.32
C ASN A 788 6.31 -25.95 32.52
N ALA A 789 7.02 -25.70 31.43
CA ALA A 789 8.31 -25.02 31.41
C ALA A 789 8.21 -23.49 31.28
N ALA A 790 7.06 -22.88 31.57
CA ALA A 790 6.91 -21.43 31.57
C ALA A 790 7.96 -20.76 32.48
N GLY A 791 8.73 -19.83 31.93
CA GLY A 791 9.82 -19.15 32.63
C GLY A 791 11.14 -19.93 32.72
N GLN A 792 11.19 -21.17 32.23
CA GLN A 792 12.35 -22.08 32.33
C GLN A 792 13.07 -22.33 31.01
N VAL A 793 12.54 -21.86 29.88
CA VAL A 793 13.14 -22.11 28.56
C VAL A 793 14.42 -21.29 28.39
N ILE A 794 15.53 -21.97 28.03
CA ILE A 794 16.80 -21.34 27.66
C ILE A 794 16.95 -21.32 26.14
N LYS A 795 16.71 -22.45 25.47
CA LYS A 795 16.77 -22.56 24.01
C LYS A 795 15.52 -22.00 23.36
N GLY A 796 15.62 -20.79 22.79
CA GLY A 796 14.49 -20.03 22.26
C GLY A 796 14.16 -18.77 23.07
N LYS A 797 14.88 -18.50 24.17
CA LYS A 797 14.70 -17.31 25.01
C LYS A 797 14.87 -15.99 24.24
N GLU A 798 15.64 -15.99 23.17
CA GLU A 798 15.86 -14.85 22.28
C GLU A 798 14.68 -14.55 21.34
N VAL A 799 13.71 -15.47 21.22
CA VAL A 799 12.47 -15.27 20.45
C VAL A 799 11.45 -14.59 21.37
N VAL A 800 11.11 -13.34 21.06
CA VAL A 800 10.12 -12.60 21.83
C VAL A 800 8.76 -12.74 21.16
N MET A 801 7.86 -13.46 21.81
CA MET A 801 6.48 -13.66 21.36
C MET A 801 5.54 -12.67 22.03
N ASN A 802 4.79 -11.93 21.22
CA ASN A 802 3.58 -11.22 21.63
C ASN A 802 2.39 -11.82 20.89
N PHE A 803 1.16 -11.45 21.28
CA PHE A 803 -0.02 -11.86 20.51
C PHE A 803 -0.09 -11.18 19.13
N THR A 804 0.35 -9.92 19.02
CA THR A 804 0.44 -9.22 17.73
C THR A 804 1.62 -9.76 16.91
N PRO A 805 1.49 -9.82 15.56
CA PRO A 805 2.56 -10.31 14.70
C PRO A 805 3.73 -9.33 14.60
N VAL A 806 4.80 -9.74 13.91
CA VAL A 806 5.92 -8.89 13.50
C VAL A 806 5.41 -7.57 12.95
N PHE A 807 5.99 -6.48 13.45
CA PHE A 807 5.72 -5.11 13.00
C PHE A 807 6.55 -4.80 11.75
N TRP A 808 5.90 -4.47 10.64
CA TRP A 808 6.47 -4.05 9.35
C TRP A 808 7.44 -5.05 8.69
N ASN A 809 8.60 -5.27 9.28
CA ASN A 809 9.51 -6.40 9.04
C ASN A 809 10.64 -6.36 10.09
N THR A 810 11.24 -7.50 10.40
CA THR A 810 12.29 -7.56 11.42
C THR A 810 13.66 -7.07 10.92
N SER A 811 14.00 -7.26 9.64
CA SER A 811 15.33 -6.88 9.11
C SER A 811 15.58 -5.37 9.18
N TRP A 812 14.65 -4.56 8.68
CA TRP A 812 14.72 -3.10 8.65
C TRP A 812 14.80 -2.48 10.04
N PHE A 813 14.13 -3.09 11.01
CA PHE A 813 14.10 -2.65 12.40
C PHE A 813 15.10 -3.40 13.29
N LYS A 814 16.19 -3.94 12.73
CA LYS A 814 17.31 -4.55 13.48
C LYS A 814 16.85 -5.65 14.43
N MET A 815 15.92 -6.49 13.98
CA MET A 815 15.26 -7.55 14.72
C MET A 815 14.58 -7.05 16.00
N GLN A 816 13.87 -5.93 15.91
CA GLN A 816 13.03 -5.47 17.00
C GLN A 816 11.84 -6.44 17.23
N PRO A 817 11.55 -6.82 18.49
CA PRO A 817 10.38 -7.63 18.83
C PRO A 817 9.03 -7.01 18.44
N PRO A 818 7.99 -7.83 18.18
CA PRO A 818 7.96 -9.30 18.30
C PRO A 818 8.63 -10.02 17.12
N HIS A 819 9.02 -11.28 17.34
CA HIS A 819 9.73 -12.11 16.35
C HIS A 819 8.83 -13.13 15.64
N VAL A 820 7.57 -13.28 16.07
CA VAL A 820 6.64 -14.27 15.50
C VAL A 820 5.51 -13.61 14.72
N THR A 821 5.00 -14.27 13.67
CA THR A 821 3.87 -13.79 12.85
C THR A 821 2.53 -14.40 13.27
N GLY A 822 2.53 -15.30 14.25
CA GLY A 822 1.35 -16.03 14.72
C GLY A 822 1.76 -17.41 15.22
N PHE A 823 0.81 -18.35 15.23
CA PHE A 823 1.08 -19.75 15.53
C PHE A 823 0.09 -20.67 14.82
N VAL A 824 0.57 -21.86 14.46
CA VAL A 824 -0.26 -22.97 13.99
C VAL A 824 -0.74 -23.78 15.17
N VAL A 825 -2.00 -24.19 15.12
CA VAL A 825 -2.62 -25.10 16.09
C VAL A 825 -3.13 -26.32 15.33
N ASN A 826 -3.03 -27.51 15.92
CA ASN A 826 -3.77 -28.68 15.45
C ASN A 826 -5.11 -28.80 16.22
N PRO A 827 -6.21 -28.18 15.76
CA PRO A 827 -7.44 -28.05 16.54
C PRO A 827 -8.14 -29.40 16.80
N VAL A 828 -7.84 -30.43 16.00
CA VAL A 828 -8.42 -31.78 16.17
C VAL A 828 -7.57 -32.67 17.08
N HIS A 829 -6.43 -32.18 17.59
CA HIS A 829 -5.59 -32.94 18.51
C HIS A 829 -6.33 -33.17 19.84
N PRO A 830 -6.36 -34.40 20.40
CA PRO A 830 -7.10 -34.68 21.64
C PRO A 830 -6.70 -33.80 22.85
N ALA A 831 -5.46 -33.30 22.86
CA ALA A 831 -4.98 -32.32 23.85
C ALA A 831 -5.79 -31.02 23.91
N LEU A 832 -6.51 -30.67 22.84
CA LEU A 832 -7.31 -29.45 22.71
C LEU A 832 -8.83 -29.74 22.67
N ALA A 833 -9.26 -30.99 22.94
CA ALA A 833 -10.66 -31.39 22.84
C ALA A 833 -11.61 -30.60 23.75
N ASP A 834 -11.10 -30.09 24.88
CA ASP A 834 -11.85 -29.26 25.83
C ASP A 834 -11.50 -27.78 25.72
N PHE A 835 -10.82 -27.35 24.63
CA PHE A 835 -10.44 -25.97 24.37
C PHE A 835 -10.82 -25.56 22.93
N PRO A 836 -11.98 -24.92 22.71
CA PRO A 836 -12.42 -24.50 21.38
C PRO A 836 -11.40 -23.57 20.71
N THR A 837 -10.83 -24.04 19.61
CA THR A 837 -9.82 -23.34 18.84
C THR A 837 -9.88 -23.75 17.38
N GLU A 838 -9.36 -22.88 16.52
CA GLU A 838 -9.12 -23.16 15.11
C GLU A 838 -7.62 -23.41 14.88
N ALA A 839 -7.22 -23.59 13.63
CA ALA A 839 -5.82 -23.87 13.25
C ALA A 839 -4.88 -22.65 13.32
N HIS A 840 -5.34 -21.53 13.89
CA HIS A 840 -4.65 -20.25 13.91
C HIS A 840 -4.93 -19.46 15.20
N SER A 841 -4.28 -18.32 15.33
CA SER A 841 -4.47 -17.38 16.45
C SER A 841 -5.86 -16.72 16.41
N ASP A 842 -6.49 -16.59 17.58
CA ASP A 842 -7.67 -15.75 17.80
C ASP A 842 -7.65 -15.22 19.27
N LEU A 843 -8.56 -14.32 19.64
CA LEU A 843 -8.44 -13.46 20.84
C LEU A 843 -8.43 -14.22 22.17
N GLN A 844 -8.96 -15.45 22.24
CA GLN A 844 -8.88 -16.30 23.43
C GLN A 844 -7.46 -16.72 23.80
N TRP A 845 -6.57 -16.80 22.81
CA TRP A 845 -5.18 -17.17 23.03
C TRP A 845 -4.35 -16.06 23.68
N TRP A 846 -4.83 -14.82 23.69
CA TRP A 846 -4.04 -13.66 24.12
C TRP A 846 -3.38 -13.85 25.49
N GLU A 847 -4.14 -14.26 26.52
CA GLU A 847 -3.59 -14.41 27.87
C GLU A 847 -2.68 -15.63 28.07
N ILE A 848 -2.66 -16.54 27.08
CA ILE A 848 -1.86 -17.77 27.07
C ILE A 848 -0.50 -17.51 26.41
N VAL A 849 -0.50 -16.74 25.31
CA VAL A 849 0.67 -16.59 24.42
C VAL A 849 1.35 -15.23 24.50
N ASN A 850 0.66 -14.17 24.93
CA ASN A 850 1.25 -12.85 25.00
C ASN A 850 2.38 -12.84 26.04
N GLN A 851 3.61 -12.54 25.59
CA GLN A 851 4.83 -12.58 26.41
C GLN A 851 5.20 -13.99 26.92
N ALA A 852 4.67 -15.05 26.31
CA ALA A 852 5.08 -16.42 26.62
C ALA A 852 6.49 -16.71 26.10
N GLN A 853 7.21 -17.61 26.78
CA GLN A 853 8.45 -18.17 26.23
C GLN A 853 8.13 -19.21 25.16
N VAL A 854 9.01 -19.34 24.17
CA VAL A 854 8.91 -20.35 23.12
C VAL A 854 10.14 -21.24 23.16
N MET A 855 9.96 -22.52 22.82
CA MET A 855 11.03 -23.52 22.75
C MET A 855 11.55 -23.60 21.32
N HIS A 856 12.86 -23.53 21.13
CA HIS A 856 13.49 -23.71 19.81
C HIS A 856 13.96 -25.16 19.65
N LEU A 857 13.35 -25.87 18.70
CA LEU A 857 13.47 -27.31 18.49
C LEU A 857 14.61 -27.68 17.51
N GLU A 858 15.70 -26.92 17.47
CA GLU A 858 16.78 -27.13 16.49
C GLU A 858 17.44 -28.53 16.58
N ASP A 859 17.42 -29.17 17.75
CA ASP A 859 18.01 -30.50 17.97
C ASP A 859 16.98 -31.65 17.93
N PHE A 860 15.71 -31.33 17.67
CA PHE A 860 14.66 -32.32 17.47
C PHE A 860 14.69 -32.86 16.03
N PRO A 861 14.15 -34.08 15.79
CA PRO A 861 14.04 -34.63 14.44
C PRO A 861 13.38 -33.64 13.46
N ALA A 862 13.86 -33.56 12.22
CA ALA A 862 13.38 -32.61 11.20
C ALA A 862 11.85 -32.65 11.02
N GLY A 863 11.25 -33.85 11.03
CA GLY A 863 9.81 -34.07 10.91
C GLY A 863 9.00 -33.92 12.21
N PHE A 864 9.61 -33.49 13.32
CA PHE A 864 8.87 -33.27 14.57
C PHE A 864 7.92 -32.08 14.43
N ARG A 865 6.64 -32.26 14.76
CA ARG A 865 5.59 -31.23 14.67
C ARG A 865 4.93 -31.03 16.04
N PRO A 866 5.00 -29.82 16.62
CA PRO A 866 4.30 -29.49 17.86
C PRO A 866 2.78 -29.48 17.71
N ILE A 867 2.07 -29.54 18.85
CA ILE A 867 0.61 -29.37 18.91
C ILE A 867 0.24 -27.88 18.70
N VAL A 868 1.04 -26.99 19.29
CA VAL A 868 0.96 -25.54 19.10
C VAL A 868 2.35 -25.02 18.74
N GLN A 869 2.49 -24.47 17.53
CA GLN A 869 3.76 -24.06 16.93
C GLN A 869 3.74 -22.57 16.59
N PRO A 870 4.44 -21.72 17.36
CA PRO A 870 4.74 -20.35 16.95
C PRO A 870 5.44 -20.31 15.59
N ILE A 871 5.07 -19.34 14.76
CA ILE A 871 5.66 -19.12 13.43
C ILE A 871 6.71 -18.02 13.57
N ASP A 872 7.98 -18.36 13.39
CA ASP A 872 9.07 -17.40 13.46
C ASP A 872 9.06 -16.43 12.26
N THR A 873 9.82 -15.35 12.36
CA THR A 873 10.09 -14.48 11.21
C THR A 873 10.77 -15.27 10.08
N TRP A 874 10.35 -15.02 8.84
CA TRP A 874 10.89 -15.69 7.65
C TRP A 874 12.37 -15.38 7.37
N PHE A 875 12.92 -14.37 8.05
CA PHE A 875 14.35 -14.08 8.04
C PHE A 875 15.18 -15.10 8.81
N LEU A 876 14.58 -15.85 9.75
CA LEU A 876 15.29 -16.83 10.57
C LEU A 876 14.75 -18.25 10.44
N ASN A 877 13.42 -18.44 10.25
CA ASN A 877 12.77 -19.74 10.09
C ASN A 877 13.12 -20.75 11.20
N ARG A 878 13.25 -20.30 12.46
CA ARG A 878 13.50 -21.22 13.58
C ARG A 878 12.31 -22.14 13.79
N ARG A 879 12.58 -23.41 14.10
CA ARG A 879 11.55 -24.40 14.44
C ARG A 879 11.07 -24.20 15.88
N LEU A 880 9.92 -23.59 16.10
CA LEU A 880 9.46 -23.23 17.44
C LEU A 880 8.38 -24.18 17.97
N ALA A 881 8.20 -24.21 19.29
CA ALA A 881 7.08 -24.90 19.94
C ALA A 881 6.59 -24.13 21.17
N LEU A 882 5.28 -24.16 21.37
CA LEU A 882 4.62 -23.74 22.61
C LEU A 882 4.09 -24.96 23.38
N VAL A 883 3.52 -25.94 22.67
CA VAL A 883 3.03 -27.20 23.25
C VAL A 883 3.44 -28.36 22.35
N PHE A 884 4.07 -29.39 22.90
CA PHE A 884 4.40 -30.62 22.17
C PHE A 884 4.30 -31.87 23.05
N GLU A 885 4.24 -33.03 22.40
CA GLU A 885 4.33 -34.32 23.08
C GLU A 885 5.40 -35.23 22.47
N ALA A 886 5.97 -36.11 23.27
CA ALA A 886 6.94 -37.10 22.82
C ALA A 886 6.96 -38.33 23.74
N ARG A 887 7.38 -39.47 23.18
CA ARG A 887 7.89 -40.61 23.96
C ARG A 887 9.33 -40.31 24.36
N VAL A 888 9.66 -40.47 25.64
CA VAL A 888 11.00 -40.25 26.19
C VAL A 888 11.38 -41.46 27.03
N GLY A 889 12.33 -42.26 26.53
CA GLY A 889 12.57 -43.60 27.07
C GLY A 889 11.32 -44.47 26.94
N ALA A 890 10.92 -45.14 28.02
CA ALA A 890 9.68 -45.91 28.07
C ALA A 890 8.43 -45.02 28.32
N GLY A 891 8.63 -43.77 28.72
CA GLY A 891 7.57 -42.88 29.21
C GLY A 891 6.99 -41.94 28.16
N ARG A 892 5.99 -41.17 28.59
CA ARG A 892 5.28 -40.18 27.76
C ARG A 892 5.37 -38.80 28.40
N LEU A 893 5.74 -37.81 27.60
CA LEU A 893 5.96 -36.44 28.04
C LEU A 893 5.09 -35.48 27.22
N LEU A 894 4.33 -34.64 27.92
CA LEU A 894 3.65 -33.48 27.36
C LEU A 894 4.33 -32.23 27.93
N VAL A 895 4.83 -31.36 27.06
CA VAL A 895 5.54 -30.14 27.45
C VAL A 895 4.75 -28.93 26.98
N THR A 896 4.64 -27.92 27.82
CA THR A 896 4.14 -26.60 27.46
C THR A 896 5.07 -25.51 27.99
N SER A 897 5.32 -24.46 27.20
CA SER A 897 5.95 -23.22 27.66
C SER A 897 4.96 -22.05 27.74
N ALA A 898 3.68 -22.32 27.50
CA ALA A 898 2.60 -21.34 27.67
C ALA A 898 2.43 -20.96 29.14
N ASN A 899 2.00 -19.72 29.40
CA ASN A 899 1.82 -19.19 30.76
C ASN A 899 0.58 -19.80 31.45
N LEU A 900 0.66 -21.05 31.88
CA LEU A 900 -0.42 -21.80 32.53
C LEU A 900 -0.08 -22.08 34.00
N SER A 901 -1.08 -22.21 34.87
CA SER A 901 -0.93 -22.61 36.27
C SER A 901 -2.07 -23.55 36.72
N PRO A 902 -1.79 -24.57 37.56
CA PRO A 902 -2.83 -25.34 38.24
C PRO A 902 -3.75 -24.49 39.12
N THR A 903 -3.31 -23.29 39.49
CA THR A 903 -4.06 -22.33 40.32
C THR A 903 -4.71 -21.22 39.49
N ASP A 904 -4.70 -21.29 38.16
CA ASP A 904 -5.41 -20.32 37.33
C ASP A 904 -6.92 -20.32 37.67
N ASP A 905 -7.47 -19.14 37.93
CA ASP A 905 -8.84 -18.94 38.38
C ASP A 905 -9.73 -18.30 37.31
N ALA A 906 -10.94 -17.89 37.69
CA ALA A 906 -11.90 -17.25 36.79
C ALA A 906 -11.40 -15.94 36.15
N ARG A 907 -10.31 -15.33 36.65
CA ARG A 907 -9.68 -14.15 36.03
C ARG A 907 -8.87 -14.48 34.80
N ARG A 908 -8.43 -15.75 34.64
CA ARG A 908 -7.70 -16.28 33.48
C ARG A 908 -8.42 -17.51 32.89
N PRO A 909 -9.67 -17.33 32.43
CA PRO A 909 -10.54 -18.46 32.10
C PRO A 909 -10.04 -19.27 30.90
N ALA A 910 -9.37 -18.66 29.91
CA ALA A 910 -8.81 -19.39 28.77
C ALA A 910 -7.59 -20.21 29.19
N ALA A 911 -6.68 -19.63 29.98
CA ALA A 911 -5.52 -20.34 30.52
C ALA A 911 -5.94 -21.53 31.39
N ARG A 912 -6.91 -21.31 32.29
CA ARG A 912 -7.51 -22.37 33.13
C ARG A 912 -8.11 -23.50 32.28
N GLN A 913 -8.86 -23.15 31.24
CA GLN A 913 -9.46 -24.14 30.33
C GLN A 913 -8.40 -24.93 29.56
N LEU A 914 -7.37 -24.26 29.03
CA LEU A 914 -6.30 -24.94 28.30
C LEU A 914 -5.53 -25.89 29.21
N TYR A 915 -5.17 -25.45 30.42
CA TYR A 915 -4.54 -26.32 31.42
C TYR A 915 -5.40 -27.56 31.71
N TYR A 916 -6.71 -27.38 31.90
CA TYR A 916 -7.65 -28.48 32.10
C TYR A 916 -7.64 -29.46 30.92
N SER A 917 -7.71 -28.97 29.68
CA SER A 917 -7.69 -29.79 28.47
C SER A 917 -6.39 -30.60 28.35
N LEU A 918 -5.23 -29.97 28.58
CA LEU A 918 -3.93 -30.63 28.52
C LEU A 918 -3.78 -31.70 29.60
N MET A 919 -4.18 -31.41 30.85
CA MET A 919 -4.09 -32.36 31.96
C MET A 919 -5.04 -33.54 31.75
N ARG A 920 -6.29 -33.29 31.34
CA ARG A 920 -7.27 -34.33 31.04
C ARG A 920 -6.78 -35.25 29.93
N TYR A 921 -6.19 -34.68 28.88
CA TYR A 921 -5.57 -35.45 27.83
C TYR A 921 -4.42 -36.32 28.36
N ALA A 922 -3.48 -35.76 29.13
CA ALA A 922 -2.36 -36.51 29.71
C ALA A 922 -2.83 -37.69 30.60
N GLN A 923 -3.97 -37.53 31.28
CA GLN A 923 -4.59 -38.58 32.10
C GLN A 923 -5.34 -39.64 31.26
N SER A 924 -5.72 -39.33 30.03
CA SER A 924 -6.50 -40.20 29.16
C SER A 924 -5.69 -41.34 28.52
N ALA A 925 -6.39 -42.36 28.02
CA ALA A 925 -5.79 -43.40 27.18
C ALA A 925 -5.35 -42.88 25.79
N GLN A 926 -5.83 -41.69 25.38
CA GLN A 926 -5.48 -41.07 24.10
C GLN A 926 -4.09 -40.43 24.12
N PHE A 927 -3.47 -40.24 25.30
CA PHE A 927 -2.10 -39.74 25.40
C PHE A 927 -1.11 -40.79 24.91
N GLN A 928 -0.90 -40.82 23.60
CA GLN A 928 -0.05 -41.77 22.89
C GLN A 928 0.84 -41.01 21.90
N PRO A 929 1.88 -40.31 22.39
CA PRO A 929 2.74 -39.51 21.52
C PRO A 929 3.31 -40.31 20.37
N GLY A 930 3.17 -39.81 19.15
CA GLY A 930 3.62 -40.49 17.93
C GLY A 930 5.14 -40.47 17.73
N ALA A 931 5.79 -39.37 18.14
CA ALA A 931 7.23 -39.16 18.01
C ALA A 931 8.02 -39.63 19.24
N SER A 932 9.27 -40.01 19.06
CA SER A 932 10.21 -40.35 20.14
C SER A 932 11.39 -39.39 20.14
N VAL A 933 11.76 -38.89 21.31
CA VAL A 933 12.83 -37.92 21.50
C VAL A 933 13.70 -38.37 22.67
N ALA A 934 15.02 -38.26 22.54
CA ALA A 934 15.94 -38.61 23.60
C ALA A 934 15.83 -37.62 24.77
N LEU A 935 16.02 -38.10 26.00
CA LEU A 935 15.86 -37.26 27.21
C LEU A 935 16.82 -36.06 27.20
N ASN A 936 18.05 -36.23 26.73
CA ASN A 936 19.03 -35.16 26.63
C ASN A 936 18.60 -34.07 25.63
N VAL A 937 17.92 -34.41 24.53
CA VAL A 937 17.40 -33.42 23.57
C VAL A 937 16.29 -32.57 24.21
N VAL A 938 15.44 -33.17 25.05
CA VAL A 938 14.44 -32.42 25.82
C VAL A 938 15.11 -31.54 26.89
N GLN A 939 16.09 -32.09 27.60
CA GLN A 939 16.83 -31.39 28.65
C GLN A 939 17.57 -30.16 28.10
N ASP A 940 18.11 -30.27 26.89
CA ASP A 940 18.85 -29.21 26.21
C ASP A 940 18.04 -27.92 26.03
N LEU A 941 16.70 -28.01 25.91
CA LEU A 941 15.80 -26.85 25.87
C LEU A 941 15.94 -25.92 27.09
N PHE A 942 16.39 -26.47 28.22
CA PHE A 942 16.45 -25.81 29.51
C PHE A 942 17.90 -25.58 30.00
N GLU A 943 18.90 -25.97 29.21
CA GLU A 943 20.31 -25.93 29.64
C GLU A 943 21.19 -25.15 28.67
N THR A 944 20.93 -25.21 27.36
CA THR A 944 21.76 -24.55 26.36
C THR A 944 21.00 -23.49 25.59
N PRO A 945 21.67 -22.41 25.15
CA PRO A 945 21.04 -21.43 24.27
C PRO A 945 20.91 -21.98 22.83
N SER A 946 20.07 -21.34 22.02
CA SER A 946 20.01 -21.61 20.58
C SER A 946 21.38 -21.46 19.93
N ARG A 947 21.76 -22.38 19.02
CA ARG A 947 23.02 -22.27 18.25
C ARG A 947 23.00 -21.07 17.32
N GLU A 948 21.89 -20.89 16.61
CA GLU A 948 21.68 -19.70 15.79
C GLU A 948 21.08 -18.58 16.63
N GLN A 949 21.86 -17.54 16.86
CA GLN A 949 21.40 -16.29 17.45
C GLN A 949 21.56 -15.17 16.42
N PHE A 950 20.54 -14.31 16.31
CA PHE A 950 20.67 -13.15 15.46
C PHE A 950 21.77 -12.23 16.01
N ARG A 951 22.80 -12.00 15.19
CA ARG A 951 23.83 -11.03 15.46
C ARG A 951 23.60 -9.85 14.52
N THR A 952 23.24 -8.71 15.10
CA THR A 952 23.35 -7.43 14.40
C THR A 952 24.82 -7.20 14.08
N TYR A 953 25.26 -7.54 12.88
CA TYR A 953 26.57 -7.11 12.40
C TYR A 953 26.51 -5.60 12.17
N THR A 954 26.79 -4.82 13.21
CA THR A 954 26.96 -3.36 13.11
C THR A 954 28.20 -2.93 13.88
N LYS A 955 29.38 -3.20 13.32
CA LYS A 955 30.60 -2.42 13.59
C LYS A 955 31.34 -1.96 12.34
N SER A 956 30.95 -2.40 11.14
CA SER A 956 31.45 -1.89 9.86
C SER A 956 30.48 -2.28 8.74
N THR A 957 29.88 -1.30 8.10
CA THR A 957 29.14 -1.42 6.83
C THR A 957 30.06 -1.99 5.72
N PRO A 958 29.55 -2.74 4.73
CA PRO A 958 30.30 -3.06 3.50
C PRO A 958 30.84 -1.80 2.81
N ASP A 959 32.07 -1.88 2.32
CA ASP A 959 32.88 -0.76 1.81
C ASP A 959 32.35 -0.12 0.52
N GLU A 960 31.39 -0.74 -0.15
CA GLU A 960 30.69 -0.19 -1.32
C GLU A 960 29.83 1.05 -0.96
N LEU A 961 29.51 1.20 0.33
CA LEU A 961 28.85 2.33 0.98
C LEU A 961 29.85 3.22 1.76
N LYS A 962 31.16 3.02 1.63
CA LYS A 962 32.18 3.99 2.08
C LYS A 962 32.58 4.86 0.88
N PRO A 963 32.56 6.20 0.97
CA PRO A 963 33.17 7.01 -0.08
C PRO A 963 34.65 6.62 -0.24
N LEU A 964 35.11 6.53 -1.50
CA LEU A 964 36.54 6.51 -1.83
C LEU A 964 37.20 7.67 -1.09
N ARG A 965 38.23 7.40 -0.28
CA ARG A 965 39.08 8.48 0.25
C ARG A 965 39.81 9.13 -0.93
N LYS A 966 39.34 10.29 -1.37
CA LYS A 966 40.17 11.37 -1.92
C LYS A 966 39.68 12.71 -1.42
#